data_AF-A0A7K2P4Y4-F1
#
_entry.id   AF-A0A7K2P4Y4-F1
#
_cell.length_a   1.000
_cell.length_b   1.000
_cell.length_c   1.000
_cell.angle_alpha   90.00
_cell.angle_beta   90.00
_cell.angle_gamma   90.00
#
_symmetry.space_group_name_H-M   'P 1'
#
loop_
_entity.id
_entity.type
_entity.pdbx_description
1 polymer ?
#
loop_
_entity_poly.entity_id
_entity_poly.type
_entity_poly.pdbx_seq_one_letter_code
_entity_poly.pdbx_strand_id
1 'polypeptide(L)'
;AAVWGLVRAAQAEAPGRFVLVDSDGDLDAATALATGEPQVAIRAGVPHAARLVPVPAGPSSAQGLDPGGPVLITGGTGGLGSALARHLVTRHGVRRLVLASRRGPDAPGAEDLVAELTELGASARVVRCDVTDRAALTSLVTPDLSMVVHTAGVLDDGVLDSLTADRMDTVLAPKADAAWYLHEATAHTGAALVLFSSVLGVCGGMGQANYAAANAFLDALAAHRHERGLPTLSIGWGLWDRATGMAGQLRDADVVRLRRRGLVELPVDSGLELFDAALAQHRPHVVAMPVDRAALQVSADLGELPAVLRDLAPHRPAAPSAVRSAPTDLLELTRTETAVVLGTSGEQVDPDRKFRDLGFDSLLAVELRNRLKTATGMALPAAVVFDYPTPAALAGHLRDRAAGGTVRAADERPVAVVDDTDPVVVVGMGCRYPGGIDSPAGLWEAVAGAREVIGDFPADRGWQVEGLSVRRGGFLADAGDFDAAFFGINPHEAAAMDPQQRLLLEVSWEALEHAGIVPDTLAGSRTGVFAGVMSQEYGAGADEAAAGVEGYRLTGSQGSVASGRVAYALGLEGPALTVDTACSSSLVALHLAARSLRSGECDLALAAAATVIATPRVFAEFAKQGGLASDGRCKPFGATADGTGWSEGAGVLVLERLSRAREHGHRVLAVVRGSAVNQDGASNGLTAPNGPAQQRVIRAALAEAGLSTGDVDVLEAHGTGTVLGDPIEAEAVLATYGQGRPAERPLLLGSVKSNIGHTQAAAGMAGVIKMIGALDRGTVPASLHADPPTSAVDWTGGAVALATESVDWPPTGRLRRAAVSAFGISGTNAHVILEQAPVRPEPEPEPEPVAGAEDRAELAWVLSARTRPALRGQAARLLTHLRSNEDLAPAAVATALVATRSRFPYRAVVTGTDRAELLDRLAETARAEPAEPAPGPLVFLFPGHGSQYASMGAGLYNRFRTYADALDEVLAALDANLERPLADLLFAEKGSPGAALLQDRTEFTQPALFAVEVALFRLVESLGLRPDHLLGHSFGELAAAHVAGVLSLPDAAR
;
A
#
# COMPACT_ATOMS: atom_id res chain seq x y z
N ALA A 1 37.34 14.70 21.00
CA ALA A 1 37.24 15.33 19.68
C ALA A 1 36.21 14.63 18.78
N ALA A 2 36.42 13.38 18.35
CA ALA A 2 35.47 12.66 17.50
C ALA A 2 34.04 12.58 18.08
N VAL A 3 33.93 12.33 19.39
CA VAL A 3 32.64 12.37 20.12
C VAL A 3 31.93 13.73 19.99
N TRP A 4 32.67 14.85 19.96
CA TRP A 4 32.05 16.16 19.75
C TRP A 4 31.45 16.28 18.36
N GLY A 5 32.13 15.75 17.33
CA GLY A 5 31.59 15.71 15.96
C GLY A 5 30.30 14.90 15.87
N LEU A 6 30.24 13.74 16.54
CA LEU A 6 29.02 12.93 16.64
C LEU A 6 27.87 13.71 17.30
N VAL A 7 28.13 14.31 18.46
CA VAL A 7 27.09 15.05 19.20
C VAL A 7 26.63 16.29 18.43
N ARG A 8 27.52 16.98 17.70
CA ARG A 8 27.13 18.11 16.82
C ARG A 8 26.19 17.67 15.71
N ALA A 9 26.43 16.51 15.10
CA ALA A 9 25.49 15.93 14.13
C ALA A 9 24.16 15.52 14.78
N ALA A 10 24.20 14.93 15.97
CA ALA A 10 23.00 14.61 16.75
C ALA A 10 22.17 15.87 17.09
N GLN A 11 22.83 16.99 17.40
CA GLN A 11 22.18 18.29 17.61
C GLN A 11 21.54 18.85 16.33
N ALA A 12 22.14 18.57 15.17
CA ALA A 12 21.55 18.95 13.88
C ALA A 12 20.35 18.06 13.50
N GLU A 13 20.36 16.77 13.86
CA GLU A 13 19.26 15.82 13.65
C GLU A 13 18.11 16.02 14.65
N ALA A 14 18.43 16.43 15.88
CA ALA A 14 17.47 16.62 16.96
C ALA A 14 17.74 17.93 17.73
N PRO A 15 17.44 19.10 17.14
CA PRO A 15 17.68 20.40 17.78
C PRO A 15 17.01 20.53 19.16
N GLY A 16 17.74 21.09 20.13
CA GLY A 16 17.25 21.34 21.49
C GLY A 16 17.16 20.12 22.41
N ARG A 17 17.57 18.92 21.94
CA ARG A 17 17.54 17.68 22.76
C ARG A 17 18.84 17.43 23.54
N PHE A 18 19.97 17.90 23.03
CA PHE A 18 21.29 17.61 23.58
C PHE A 18 22.08 18.91 23.79
N VAL A 19 22.77 19.03 24.93
CA VAL A 19 23.76 20.08 25.18
C VAL A 19 25.12 19.41 25.36
N LEU A 20 26.11 19.83 24.55
CA LEU A 20 27.47 19.33 24.62
C LEU A 20 28.27 20.19 25.60
N VAL A 21 28.69 19.61 26.73
CA VAL A 21 29.44 20.31 27.79
C VAL A 21 30.85 19.73 27.90
N ASP A 22 31.85 20.61 27.86
CA ASP A 22 33.26 20.28 28.11
C ASP A 22 33.76 21.02 29.36
N SER A 23 34.08 20.32 30.45
CA SER A 23 34.44 20.94 31.73
C SER A 23 35.78 20.45 32.29
N ASP A 24 36.52 21.33 32.97
CA ASP A 24 37.75 21.04 33.71
C ASP A 24 37.51 20.63 35.19
N GLY A 25 36.26 20.58 35.64
CA GLY A 25 35.85 20.21 36.99
C GLY A 25 34.50 19.47 37.03
N ASP A 26 33.87 19.42 38.21
CA ASP A 26 32.56 18.77 38.37
C ASP A 26 31.47 19.47 37.53
N LEU A 27 30.59 18.66 36.95
CA LEU A 27 29.65 19.07 35.92
C LEU A 27 28.42 19.77 36.53
N ASP A 28 28.34 21.09 36.42
CA ASP A 28 27.14 21.86 36.75
C ASP A 28 26.22 22.00 35.52
N ALA A 29 25.28 21.07 35.40
CA ALA A 29 24.30 21.07 34.32
C ALA A 29 23.39 22.32 34.32
N ALA A 30 23.13 22.93 35.49
CA ALA A 30 22.26 24.11 35.57
C ALA A 30 22.94 25.33 34.94
N THR A 31 24.23 25.53 35.20
CA THR A 31 25.03 26.60 34.57
C THR A 31 25.12 26.40 33.06
N ALA A 32 25.32 25.17 32.57
CA ALA A 32 25.34 24.89 31.13
C ALA A 32 23.99 25.19 30.46
N LEU A 33 22.88 24.74 31.03
CA LEU A 33 21.53 24.96 30.48
C LEU A 33 21.13 26.43 30.49
N ALA A 34 21.52 27.20 31.51
CA ALA A 34 21.21 28.62 31.63
C ALA A 34 21.81 29.48 30.49
N THR A 35 22.85 28.99 29.81
CA THR A 35 23.49 29.72 28.69
C THR A 35 22.62 29.77 27.43
N GLY A 36 21.68 28.82 27.25
CA GLY A 36 20.92 28.67 26.01
C GLY A 36 21.76 28.25 24.79
N GLU A 37 23.02 27.86 25.01
CA GLU A 37 23.93 27.44 23.95
C GLU A 37 23.91 25.90 23.80
N PRO A 38 23.90 25.36 22.56
CA PRO A 38 23.94 23.92 22.35
C PRO A 38 25.31 23.33 22.69
N GLN A 39 26.38 24.13 22.71
CA GLN A 39 27.73 23.68 23.08
C GLN A 39 28.41 24.72 23.96
N VAL A 40 28.96 24.28 25.09
CA VAL A 40 29.65 25.14 26.07
C VAL A 40 30.89 24.45 26.62
N ALA A 41 32.01 25.19 26.71
CA ALA A 41 33.19 24.79 27.47
C ALA A 41 33.20 25.55 28.81
N ILE A 42 33.27 24.85 29.93
CA ILE A 42 33.37 25.42 31.27
C ILE A 42 34.83 25.33 31.70
N ARG A 43 35.45 26.46 32.03
CA ARG A 43 36.82 26.52 32.57
C ARG A 43 36.81 27.32 33.85
N ALA A 44 37.26 26.72 34.96
CA ALA A 44 37.20 27.32 36.29
C ALA A 44 35.81 27.94 36.62
N GLY A 45 34.73 27.27 36.21
CA GLY A 45 33.35 27.72 36.43
C GLY A 45 32.82 28.79 35.46
N VAL A 46 33.63 29.25 34.49
CA VAL A 46 33.22 30.24 33.49
C VAL A 46 32.78 29.55 32.20
N PRO A 47 31.54 29.78 31.69
CA PRO A 47 31.08 29.21 30.43
C PRO A 47 31.64 29.99 29.23
N HIS A 48 32.18 29.25 28.26
CA HIS A 48 32.68 29.75 26.98
C HIS A 48 31.93 29.08 25.83
N ALA A 49 31.45 29.86 24.86
CA ALA A 49 30.83 29.36 23.63
C ALA A 49 31.73 29.66 22.43
N ALA A 50 31.85 28.71 21.52
CA ALA A 50 32.65 28.88 20.31
C ALA A 50 31.85 29.65 19.23
N ARG A 51 32.54 30.55 18.52
CA ARG A 51 32.02 31.33 17.38
C ARG A 51 33.09 31.41 16.30
N LEU A 52 32.67 31.33 15.04
CA LEU A 52 33.56 31.65 13.92
C LEU A 52 33.62 33.16 13.74
N VAL A 53 34.84 33.68 13.64
CA VAL A 53 35.12 35.08 13.35
C VAL A 53 35.96 35.19 12.08
N PRO A 54 35.72 36.19 11.21
CA PRO A 54 36.55 36.41 10.05
C PRO A 54 38.01 36.64 10.45
N VAL A 55 38.93 35.94 9.80
CA VAL A 55 40.38 36.13 10.00
C VAL A 55 40.86 37.21 9.02
N PRO A 56 41.49 38.31 9.49
CA PRO A 56 42.04 39.32 8.61
C PRO A 56 43.10 38.73 7.67
N ALA A 57 43.12 39.18 6.41
CA ALA A 57 44.18 38.80 5.47
C ALA A 57 45.53 39.33 5.99
N GLY A 58 46.45 38.44 6.33
CA GLY A 58 47.84 38.80 6.66
C GLY A 58 48.60 39.25 5.41
N PRO A 59 49.74 39.96 5.55
CA PRO A 59 50.61 40.23 4.41
C PRO A 59 51.06 38.89 3.80
N SER A 60 50.78 38.70 2.51
CA SER A 60 51.18 37.52 1.74
C SER A 60 52.70 37.48 1.54
N SER A 61 53.47 37.21 2.59
CA SER A 61 54.84 36.72 2.45
C SER A 61 54.79 35.19 2.50
N ALA A 62 55.02 34.53 1.37
CA ALA A 62 55.23 33.09 1.29
C ALA A 62 56.55 32.73 2.00
N GLN A 63 56.55 32.77 3.33
CA GLN A 63 57.62 32.26 4.17
C GLN A 63 57.09 31.00 4.86
N GLY A 64 57.48 29.83 4.38
CA GLY A 64 57.15 28.59 5.11
C GLY A 64 57.39 27.27 4.39
N LEU A 65 57.48 27.25 3.06
CA LEU A 65 57.79 26.03 2.31
C LEU A 65 59.26 26.04 1.88
N ASP A 66 60.04 25.08 2.37
CA ASP A 66 61.35 24.78 1.78
C ASP A 66 61.12 24.10 0.42
N PRO A 67 61.41 24.76 -0.72
CA PRO A 67 61.18 24.19 -2.05
C PRO A 67 62.14 23.03 -2.36
N GLY A 68 63.13 22.76 -1.50
CA GLY A 68 64.12 21.71 -1.67
C GLY A 68 63.61 20.30 -1.39
N GLY A 69 62.81 20.10 -0.33
CA GLY A 69 62.34 18.76 0.13
C GLY A 69 61.12 18.22 -0.63
N PRO A 70 60.92 16.89 -0.70
CA PRO A 70 59.72 16.31 -1.32
C PRO A 70 58.44 16.60 -0.52
N VAL A 71 57.33 16.76 -1.24
CA VAL A 71 55.98 16.89 -0.67
C VAL A 71 55.15 15.64 -0.95
N LEU A 72 54.59 15.04 0.09
CA LEU A 72 53.70 13.88 0.01
C LEU A 72 52.24 14.34 0.00
N ILE A 73 51.47 13.97 -1.03
CA ILE A 73 50.01 14.21 -1.09
C ILE A 73 49.29 12.87 -1.05
N THR A 74 48.56 12.58 0.03
CA THR A 74 47.72 11.38 0.10
C THR A 74 46.35 11.69 -0.49
N GLY A 75 45.79 10.79 -1.31
CA GLY A 75 44.68 11.14 -2.19
C GLY A 75 45.14 11.94 -3.41
N GLY A 76 46.45 11.89 -3.73
CA GLY A 76 47.12 12.80 -4.67
C GLY A 76 46.67 12.69 -6.13
N THR A 77 45.97 11.62 -6.51
CA THR A 77 45.37 11.45 -7.85
C THR A 77 43.85 11.76 -7.87
N GLY A 78 43.26 12.15 -6.74
CA GLY A 78 41.86 12.60 -6.68
C GLY A 78 41.73 14.06 -7.09
N GLY A 79 40.51 14.53 -7.40
CA GLY A 79 40.27 15.88 -7.95
C GLY A 79 41.00 17.01 -7.21
N LEU A 80 40.85 17.11 -5.88
CA LEU A 80 41.52 18.13 -5.07
C LEU A 80 43.03 17.88 -4.91
N GLY A 81 43.46 16.62 -4.83
CA GLY A 81 44.87 16.25 -4.73
C GLY A 81 45.67 16.66 -5.97
N SER A 82 45.10 16.42 -7.15
CA SER A 82 45.69 16.80 -8.44
C SER A 82 45.73 18.31 -8.64
N ALA A 83 44.66 19.03 -8.25
CA ALA A 83 44.63 20.50 -8.29
C ALA A 83 45.70 21.11 -7.38
N LEU A 84 45.84 20.58 -6.15
CA LEU A 84 46.85 21.04 -5.21
C LEU A 84 48.28 20.73 -5.69
N ALA A 85 48.52 19.56 -6.29
CA ALA A 85 49.82 19.21 -6.84
C ALA A 85 50.29 20.25 -7.87
N ARG A 86 49.40 20.65 -8.80
CA ARG A 86 49.69 21.71 -9.78
C ARG A 86 50.03 23.03 -9.09
N HIS A 87 49.19 23.44 -8.14
CA HIS A 87 49.36 24.69 -7.39
C HIS A 87 50.69 24.75 -6.64
N LEU A 88 51.09 23.66 -5.99
CA LEU A 88 52.37 23.60 -5.27
C LEU A 88 53.59 23.74 -6.19
N VAL A 89 53.52 23.18 -7.42
CA VAL A 89 54.61 23.33 -8.41
C VAL A 89 54.66 24.75 -8.96
N THR A 90 53.51 25.30 -9.38
CA THR A 90 53.45 26.59 -10.09
C THR A 90 53.60 27.78 -9.15
N ARG A 91 52.97 27.75 -7.97
CA ARG A 91 52.90 28.88 -7.03
C ARG A 91 54.02 28.84 -5.99
N HIS A 92 54.32 27.66 -5.44
CA HIS A 92 55.29 27.47 -4.35
C HIS A 92 56.64 26.89 -4.81
N GLY A 93 56.77 26.57 -6.10
CA GLY A 93 58.03 26.13 -6.70
C GLY A 93 58.48 24.74 -6.25
N VAL A 94 57.57 23.90 -5.74
CA VAL A 94 57.88 22.53 -5.31
C VAL A 94 58.34 21.70 -6.52
N ARG A 95 59.47 21.01 -6.38
CA ARG A 95 60.09 20.23 -7.48
C ARG A 95 60.04 18.72 -7.30
N ARG A 96 59.71 18.22 -6.10
CA ARG A 96 59.64 16.79 -5.80
C ARG A 96 58.30 16.46 -5.15
N LEU A 97 57.48 15.63 -5.80
CA LEU A 97 56.15 15.24 -5.34
C LEU A 97 56.02 13.72 -5.22
N VAL A 98 55.38 13.27 -4.14
CA VAL A 98 54.94 11.88 -3.98
C VAL A 98 53.41 11.89 -3.90
N LEU A 99 52.74 11.29 -4.89
CA LEU A 99 51.28 11.25 -4.96
C LEU A 99 50.80 9.85 -4.56
N ALA A 100 50.28 9.72 -3.35
CA ALA A 100 49.81 8.43 -2.83
C ALA A 100 48.31 8.24 -3.09
N SER A 101 47.92 7.10 -3.67
CA SER A 101 46.51 6.74 -3.84
C SER A 101 46.32 5.22 -3.86
N ARG A 102 45.10 4.74 -3.55
CA ARG A 102 44.79 3.28 -3.51
C ARG A 102 45.05 2.56 -4.83
N ARG A 103 44.85 3.25 -5.96
CA ARG A 103 45.06 2.70 -7.30
C ARG A 103 46.49 2.93 -7.81
N GLY A 104 47.23 3.88 -7.21
CA GLY A 104 48.59 4.20 -7.61
C GLY A 104 48.65 4.67 -9.06
N PRO A 105 49.66 4.21 -9.85
CA PRO A 105 49.78 4.56 -11.27
C PRO A 105 48.55 4.20 -12.12
N ASP A 106 47.75 3.21 -11.70
CA ASP A 106 46.52 2.79 -12.40
C ASP A 106 45.31 3.69 -12.12
N ALA A 107 45.48 4.81 -11.40
CA ALA A 107 44.40 5.76 -11.18
C ALA A 107 44.07 6.51 -12.49
N PRO A 108 42.78 6.70 -12.84
CA PRO A 108 42.39 7.46 -14.03
C PRO A 108 43.04 8.85 -14.06
N GLY A 109 43.71 9.20 -15.16
CA GLY A 109 44.40 10.49 -15.36
C GLY A 109 45.73 10.65 -14.62
N ALA A 110 46.27 9.61 -13.97
CA ALA A 110 47.54 9.69 -13.25
C ALA A 110 48.76 9.89 -14.15
N GLU A 111 48.79 9.23 -15.32
CA GLU A 111 49.87 9.38 -16.30
C GLU A 111 49.91 10.81 -16.86
N ASP A 112 48.75 11.33 -17.27
CA ASP A 112 48.60 12.72 -17.76
C ASP A 112 49.03 13.74 -16.70
N LEU A 113 48.64 13.53 -15.43
CA LEU A 113 49.03 14.40 -14.33
C LEU A 113 50.56 14.40 -14.10
N VAL A 114 51.22 13.23 -14.18
CA VAL A 114 52.68 13.15 -14.03
C VAL A 114 53.39 13.84 -15.20
N ALA A 115 52.91 13.64 -16.42
CA ALA A 115 53.45 14.31 -17.60
C ALA A 115 53.35 15.84 -17.47
N GLU A 116 52.17 16.34 -17.09
CA GLU A 116 51.91 17.77 -16.88
C GLU A 116 52.82 18.36 -15.78
N LEU A 117 52.92 17.70 -14.62
CA LEU A 117 53.80 18.17 -13.54
C LEU A 117 55.28 18.16 -13.96
N THR A 118 55.67 17.23 -14.84
CA THR A 118 57.02 17.16 -15.41
C THR A 118 57.29 18.33 -16.36
N GLU A 119 56.33 18.70 -17.21
CA GLU A 119 56.40 19.88 -18.07
C GLU A 119 56.50 21.18 -17.25
N LEU A 120 55.82 21.25 -16.11
CA LEU A 120 55.92 22.35 -15.15
C LEU A 120 57.25 22.34 -14.35
N GLY A 121 58.09 21.33 -14.59
CA GLY A 121 59.45 21.20 -14.07
C GLY A 121 59.55 20.55 -12.69
N ALA A 122 58.60 19.71 -12.30
CA ALA A 122 58.66 18.90 -11.08
C ALA A 122 58.76 17.41 -11.38
N SER A 123 59.45 16.65 -10.53
CA SER A 123 59.43 15.19 -10.57
C SER A 123 58.32 14.68 -9.64
N ALA A 124 57.29 14.06 -10.22
CA ALA A 124 56.18 13.46 -9.48
C ALA A 124 56.23 11.93 -9.54
N ARG A 125 56.16 11.27 -8.37
CA ARG A 125 56.09 9.81 -8.26
C ARG A 125 54.73 9.40 -7.70
N VAL A 126 53.94 8.68 -8.49
CA VAL A 126 52.66 8.12 -8.06
C VAL A 126 52.90 6.77 -7.36
N VAL A 127 52.37 6.61 -6.16
CA VAL A 127 52.58 5.42 -5.33
C VAL A 127 51.24 4.80 -4.98
N ARG A 128 51.13 3.48 -5.21
CA ARG A 128 50.00 2.71 -4.72
C ARG A 128 50.12 2.58 -3.20
N CYS A 129 49.19 3.19 -2.47
CA CYS A 129 49.16 3.17 -1.01
C CYS A 129 47.71 3.27 -0.54
N ASP A 130 47.27 2.31 0.28
CA ASP A 130 46.12 2.51 1.14
C ASP A 130 46.59 3.28 2.38
N VAL A 131 45.95 4.41 2.68
CA VAL A 131 46.31 5.25 3.82
C VAL A 131 45.90 4.64 5.16
N THR A 132 45.00 3.64 5.12
CA THR A 132 44.58 2.89 6.32
C THR A 132 45.60 1.83 6.72
N ASP A 133 46.52 1.44 5.83
CA ASP A 133 47.66 0.59 6.14
C ASP A 133 48.80 1.43 6.73
N ARG A 134 49.00 1.31 8.04
CA ARG A 134 50.05 2.01 8.79
C ARG A 134 51.44 1.76 8.22
N ALA A 135 51.80 0.52 7.90
CA ALA A 135 53.15 0.18 7.45
C ALA A 135 53.41 0.78 6.05
N ALA A 136 52.44 0.64 5.14
CA ALA A 136 52.52 1.22 3.81
C ALA A 136 52.63 2.75 3.87
N LEU A 137 51.79 3.43 4.64
CA LEU A 137 51.77 4.89 4.74
C LEU A 137 53.05 5.45 5.38
N THR A 138 53.50 4.87 6.50
CA THR A 138 54.73 5.33 7.18
C THR A 138 55.98 5.12 6.34
N SER A 139 56.02 4.10 5.48
CA SER A 139 57.14 3.88 4.54
C SER A 139 57.35 5.02 3.53
N LEU A 140 56.33 5.87 3.32
CA LEU A 140 56.41 7.03 2.43
C LEU A 140 56.96 8.29 3.10
N VAL A 141 57.12 8.28 4.42
CA VAL A 141 57.65 9.41 5.20
C VAL A 141 59.16 9.27 5.32
N THR A 142 59.90 10.08 4.57
CA THR A 142 61.37 10.11 4.59
C THR A 142 61.90 11.25 5.47
N PRO A 143 63.14 11.15 5.98
CA PRO A 143 63.73 12.22 6.81
C PRO A 143 63.89 13.58 6.10
N ASP A 144 63.97 13.60 4.77
CA ASP A 144 64.11 14.82 3.96
C ASP A 144 62.78 15.48 3.58
N LEU A 145 61.64 14.88 3.97
CA LEU A 145 60.29 15.33 3.63
C LEU A 145 60.00 16.74 4.18
N SER A 146 59.53 17.65 3.33
CA SER A 146 59.23 19.04 3.72
C SER A 146 57.77 19.22 4.17
N MET A 147 56.83 18.52 3.52
CA MET A 147 55.41 18.62 3.83
C MET A 147 54.64 17.35 3.48
N VAL A 148 53.59 17.07 4.26
CA VAL A 148 52.53 16.13 3.95
C VAL A 148 51.22 16.88 3.83
N VAL A 149 50.49 16.68 2.72
CA VAL A 149 49.11 17.15 2.56
C VAL A 149 48.17 15.96 2.49
N HIS A 150 47.33 15.82 3.51
CA HIS A 150 46.41 14.70 3.65
C HIS A 150 45.03 15.07 3.11
N THR A 151 44.72 14.65 1.89
CA THR A 151 43.42 14.90 1.21
C THR A 151 42.53 13.66 1.09
N ALA A 152 42.98 12.50 1.60
CA ALA A 152 42.24 11.25 1.50
C ALA A 152 40.95 11.27 2.36
N GLY A 153 39.90 10.63 1.85
CA GLY A 153 38.62 10.51 2.54
C GLY A 153 37.58 9.77 1.70
N VAL A 154 36.55 9.26 2.38
CA VAL A 154 35.35 8.65 1.79
C VAL A 154 34.12 9.11 2.58
N LEU A 155 32.93 8.98 1.98
CA LEU A 155 31.64 9.27 2.60
C LEU A 155 30.84 7.97 2.76
N ASP A 156 30.05 7.89 3.82
CA ASP A 156 29.04 6.85 4.07
C ASP A 156 27.93 7.45 4.94
N ASP A 157 27.12 8.31 4.34
CA ASP A 157 26.15 9.15 5.05
C ASP A 157 24.99 8.34 5.63
N GLY A 158 24.61 8.62 6.87
CA GLY A 158 23.50 7.99 7.58
C GLY A 158 23.12 8.78 8.84
N VAL A 159 21.82 8.76 9.19
CA VAL A 159 21.34 9.31 10.46
C VAL A 159 21.92 8.54 11.64
N LEU A 160 22.05 9.19 12.80
CA LEU A 160 22.73 8.64 13.97
C LEU A 160 22.24 7.24 14.36
N ASP A 161 20.92 7.02 14.34
CA ASP A 161 20.27 5.74 14.69
C ASP A 161 20.59 4.60 13.71
N SER A 162 21.06 4.92 12.51
CA SER A 162 21.41 3.97 11.44
C SER A 162 22.91 3.70 11.31
N LEU A 163 23.74 4.31 12.17
CA LEU A 163 25.18 4.13 12.14
C LEU A 163 25.58 2.84 12.85
N THR A 164 26.34 2.01 12.15
CA THR A 164 27.00 0.82 12.70
C THR A 164 28.48 1.08 12.87
N ALA A 165 29.18 0.18 13.60
CA ALA A 165 30.63 0.24 13.72
C ALA A 165 31.32 0.25 12.35
N ASP A 166 30.88 -0.60 11.41
CA ASP A 166 31.47 -0.67 10.07
C ASP A 166 31.33 0.65 9.28
N ARG A 167 30.17 1.32 9.38
CA ARG A 167 29.92 2.61 8.72
C ARG A 167 30.70 3.76 9.37
N MET A 168 31.00 3.65 10.65
CA MET A 168 31.91 4.55 11.35
C MET A 168 33.35 4.33 10.88
N ASP A 169 33.84 3.10 10.95
CA ASP A 169 35.22 2.72 10.60
C ASP A 169 35.54 3.05 9.14
N THR A 170 34.60 2.83 8.22
CA THR A 170 34.74 3.17 6.79
C THR A 170 35.15 4.63 6.58
N VAL A 171 34.60 5.56 7.36
CA VAL A 171 34.85 7.00 7.22
C VAL A 171 36.00 7.48 8.11
N LEU A 172 36.13 6.92 9.32
CA LEU A 172 37.18 7.31 10.25
C LEU A 172 38.57 6.81 9.81
N ALA A 173 38.69 5.58 9.31
CA ALA A 173 39.99 4.98 9.00
C ALA A 173 40.83 5.80 8.00
N PRO A 174 40.32 6.24 6.83
CA PRO A 174 41.13 6.99 5.87
C PRO A 174 41.36 8.45 6.27
N LYS A 175 40.75 8.95 7.36
CA LYS A 175 40.92 10.31 7.88
C LYS A 175 41.61 10.32 9.24
N ALA A 176 40.93 9.88 10.29
CA ALA A 176 41.42 9.94 11.66
C ALA A 176 42.64 9.03 11.89
N ASP A 177 42.53 7.75 11.54
CA ASP A 177 43.63 6.79 11.77
C ASP A 177 44.84 7.11 10.87
N ALA A 178 44.58 7.38 9.59
CA ALA A 178 45.62 7.81 8.65
C ALA A 178 46.36 9.07 9.13
N ALA A 179 45.64 10.08 9.63
CA ALA A 179 46.25 11.29 10.18
C ALA A 179 47.05 11.02 11.46
N TRP A 180 46.62 10.06 12.29
CA TRP A 180 47.38 9.62 13.45
C TRP A 180 48.70 8.94 13.04
N TYR A 181 48.68 8.06 12.04
CA TYR A 181 49.89 7.43 11.50
C TYR A 181 50.87 8.47 10.94
N LEU A 182 50.36 9.46 10.20
CA LEU A 182 51.17 10.57 9.69
C LEU A 182 51.70 11.44 10.83
N HIS A 183 50.92 11.65 11.88
CA HIS A 183 51.36 12.37 13.06
C HIS A 183 52.60 11.72 13.68
N GLU A 184 52.55 10.42 13.95
CA GLU A 184 53.68 9.68 14.53
C GLU A 184 54.89 9.66 13.60
N ALA A 185 54.67 9.38 12.31
CA ALA A 185 55.76 9.25 11.35
C ALA A 185 56.49 10.59 11.09
N THR A 186 55.78 11.71 11.13
CA THR A 186 56.36 13.05 10.90
C THR A 186 56.90 13.72 12.15
N ALA A 187 56.67 13.15 13.35
CA ALA A 187 57.08 13.75 14.62
C ALA A 187 58.59 14.01 14.73
N HIS A 188 59.40 13.23 14.01
CA HIS A 188 60.87 13.31 14.04
C HIS A 188 61.50 13.93 12.78
N THR A 189 60.70 14.31 11.78
CA THR A 189 61.21 14.83 10.49
C THR A 189 61.18 16.35 10.38
N GLY A 190 60.35 17.01 11.19
CA GLY A 190 60.12 18.46 11.09
C GLY A 190 59.21 18.86 9.93
N ALA A 191 58.68 17.89 9.16
CA ALA A 191 57.77 18.14 8.04
C ALA A 191 56.46 18.79 8.48
N ALA A 192 55.97 19.74 7.69
CA ALA A 192 54.65 20.32 7.90
C ALA A 192 53.53 19.32 7.55
N LEU A 193 52.55 19.16 8.43
CA LEU A 193 51.38 18.31 8.18
C LEU A 193 50.14 19.17 7.94
N VAL A 194 49.57 19.13 6.73
CA VAL A 194 48.34 19.84 6.37
C VAL A 194 47.19 18.85 6.24
N LEU A 195 46.16 18.99 7.06
CA LEU A 195 45.02 18.09 7.14
C LEU A 195 43.81 18.73 6.45
N PHE A 196 43.23 18.05 5.46
CA PHE A 196 41.99 18.49 4.83
C PHE A 196 40.79 17.99 5.66
N SER A 197 40.30 18.88 6.51
CA SER A 197 39.12 18.72 7.33
C SER A 197 37.87 19.29 6.64
N SER A 198 36.76 19.39 7.35
CA SER A 198 35.50 19.94 6.86
C SER A 198 34.86 20.84 7.91
N VAL A 199 34.14 21.88 7.47
CA VAL A 199 33.31 22.73 8.32
C VAL A 199 32.28 21.92 9.14
N LEU A 200 31.89 20.73 8.67
CA LEU A 200 31.00 19.82 9.40
C LEU A 200 31.63 19.26 10.68
N GLY A 201 32.97 19.23 10.77
CA GLY A 201 33.68 18.95 12.02
C GLY A 201 33.39 19.99 13.10
N VAL A 202 33.07 21.22 12.71
CA VAL A 202 32.78 22.36 13.59
C VAL A 202 31.28 22.55 13.82
N CYS A 203 30.47 22.48 12.76
CA CYS A 203 29.04 22.79 12.82
C CYS A 203 28.13 21.56 13.01
N GLY A 204 28.63 20.35 12.72
CA GLY A 204 27.80 19.17 12.53
C GLY A 204 27.07 19.18 11.18
N GLY A 205 26.62 17.99 10.75
CA GLY A 205 25.81 17.81 9.54
C GLY A 205 24.76 16.73 9.76
N MET A 206 23.52 17.01 9.38
CA MET A 206 22.41 16.03 9.47
C MET A 206 22.73 14.83 8.58
N GLY A 207 22.69 13.61 9.13
CA GLY A 207 23.01 12.39 8.40
C GLY A 207 24.51 12.19 8.11
N GLN A 208 25.41 12.97 8.72
CA GLN A 208 26.85 12.90 8.46
C GLN A 208 27.66 12.80 9.76
N ALA A 209 27.16 12.06 10.76
CA ALA A 209 27.78 12.04 12.08
C ALA A 209 29.17 11.39 12.08
N ASN A 210 29.37 10.29 11.33
CA ASN A 210 30.67 9.64 11.13
C ASN A 210 31.71 10.59 10.48
N TYR A 211 31.28 11.36 9.47
CA TYR A 211 32.13 12.32 8.78
C TYR A 211 32.45 13.54 9.66
N ALA A 212 31.47 14.07 10.40
CA ALA A 212 31.70 15.13 11.38
C ALA A 212 32.67 14.69 12.48
N ALA A 213 32.56 13.44 12.95
CA ALA A 213 33.45 12.86 13.94
C ALA A 213 34.90 12.75 13.44
N ALA A 214 35.10 12.25 12.22
CA ALA A 214 36.42 12.11 11.62
C ALA A 214 37.11 13.47 11.45
N ASN A 215 36.40 14.49 10.95
CA ASN A 215 36.97 15.81 10.72
C ASN A 215 37.22 16.58 12.04
N ALA A 216 36.34 16.44 13.04
CA ALA A 216 36.59 17.00 14.38
C ALA A 216 37.85 16.42 15.04
N PHE A 217 38.20 15.16 14.75
CA PHE A 217 39.46 14.56 15.18
C PHE A 217 40.67 15.21 14.49
N LEU A 218 40.62 15.46 13.17
CA LEU A 218 41.70 16.13 12.44
C LEU A 218 41.99 17.52 13.02
N ASP A 219 40.94 18.29 13.31
CA ASP A 219 41.07 19.64 13.87
C ASP A 219 41.75 19.62 15.25
N ALA A 220 41.37 18.65 16.09
CA ALA A 220 41.98 18.47 17.40
C ALA A 220 43.42 17.96 17.34
N LEU A 221 43.74 17.09 16.36
CA LEU A 221 45.11 16.60 16.14
C LEU A 221 46.03 17.74 15.74
N ALA A 222 45.54 18.69 14.93
CA ALA A 222 46.32 19.87 14.56
C ALA A 222 46.62 20.77 15.76
N ALA A 223 45.64 21.01 16.64
CA ALA A 223 45.86 21.72 17.90
C ALA A 223 46.88 20.99 18.80
N HIS A 224 46.73 19.67 18.95
CA HIS A 224 47.62 18.81 19.75
C HIS A 224 49.08 18.83 19.28
N ARG A 225 49.30 18.87 17.95
CA ARG A 225 50.63 18.99 17.34
C ARG A 225 51.22 20.38 17.54
N HIS A 226 50.40 21.41 17.36
CA HIS A 226 50.81 22.80 17.55
C HIS A 226 51.28 23.08 18.98
N GLU A 227 50.59 22.57 20.00
CA GLU A 227 51.00 22.66 21.41
C GLU A 227 52.37 22.01 21.71
N ARG A 228 52.79 21.04 20.87
CA ARG A 228 54.09 20.35 20.96
C ARG A 228 55.16 20.98 20.08
N GLY A 229 54.87 22.12 19.45
CA GLY A 229 55.78 22.79 18.53
C GLY A 229 55.97 22.07 17.19
N LEU A 230 55.10 21.10 16.85
CA LEU A 230 55.15 20.39 15.58
C LEU A 230 54.34 21.18 14.51
N PRO A 231 54.92 21.47 13.33
CA PRO A 231 54.23 22.26 12.30
C PRO A 231 53.00 21.52 11.75
N THR A 232 51.80 22.05 11.97
CA THR A 232 50.54 21.44 11.51
C THR A 232 49.45 22.48 11.31
N LEU A 233 48.63 22.23 10.28
CA LEU A 233 47.46 23.03 9.95
C LEU A 233 46.29 22.10 9.57
N SER A 234 45.16 22.18 10.27
CA SER A 234 43.90 21.66 9.77
C SER A 234 43.15 22.76 9.03
N ILE A 235 42.58 22.46 7.87
CA ILE A 235 41.69 23.37 7.14
C ILE A 235 40.30 22.75 7.07
N GLY A 236 39.33 23.36 7.76
CA GLY A 236 37.93 22.99 7.71
C GLY A 236 37.28 23.54 6.44
N TRP A 237 37.20 22.73 5.38
CA TRP A 237 36.66 23.17 4.10
C TRP A 237 35.12 23.23 4.07
N GLY A 238 34.59 24.25 3.41
CA GLY A 238 33.20 24.29 2.94
C GLY A 238 32.93 23.31 1.79
N LEU A 239 31.75 23.42 1.18
CA LEU A 239 31.38 22.60 0.03
C LEU A 239 32.21 23.03 -1.20
N TRP A 240 33.07 22.16 -1.72
CA TRP A 240 33.73 22.37 -3.01
C TRP A 240 32.74 22.18 -4.17
N ASP A 241 33.00 22.81 -5.32
CA ASP A 241 32.17 22.64 -6.51
C ASP A 241 32.01 21.16 -6.94
N ARG A 242 30.88 20.84 -7.59
CA ARG A 242 30.55 19.47 -8.02
C ARG A 242 31.50 18.86 -9.05
N ALA A 243 32.28 19.70 -9.75
CA ALA A 243 33.23 19.23 -10.74
C ALA A 243 34.44 18.53 -10.10
N THR A 244 34.60 18.63 -8.76
CA THR A 244 35.77 18.10 -8.07
C THR A 244 35.45 17.26 -6.82
N GLY A 245 36.14 16.12 -6.70
CA GLY A 245 36.17 15.34 -5.46
C GLY A 245 34.84 14.66 -5.07
N MET A 246 34.58 14.58 -3.75
CA MET A 246 33.42 13.86 -3.17
C MET A 246 32.08 14.59 -3.36
N ALA A 247 32.10 15.88 -3.76
CA ALA A 247 30.90 16.69 -3.95
C ALA A 247 30.05 16.27 -5.17
N GLY A 248 30.62 15.51 -6.11
CA GLY A 248 29.92 14.98 -7.29
C GLY A 248 28.83 13.94 -7.00
N GLN A 249 28.68 13.50 -5.74
CA GLN A 249 27.61 12.58 -5.30
C GLN A 249 26.32 13.30 -4.88
N LEU A 250 26.31 14.63 -4.80
CA LEU A 250 25.16 15.44 -4.37
C LEU A 250 24.17 15.70 -5.52
N ARG A 251 22.86 15.56 -5.27
CA ARG A 251 21.79 15.87 -6.23
C ARG A 251 21.45 17.36 -6.23
N ASP A 252 20.81 17.86 -7.28
CA ASP A 252 20.34 19.27 -7.40
C ASP A 252 19.58 19.77 -6.18
N ALA A 253 18.67 18.96 -5.64
CA ALA A 253 17.92 19.27 -4.42
C ALA A 253 18.83 19.46 -3.19
N ASP A 254 19.92 18.70 -3.08
CA ASP A 254 20.86 18.76 -1.94
C ASP A 254 21.66 20.08 -1.92
N VAL A 255 22.05 20.58 -3.09
CA VAL A 255 22.76 21.87 -3.20
C VAL A 255 21.82 23.05 -3.01
N VAL A 256 20.59 23.00 -3.54
CA VAL A 256 19.58 24.02 -3.28
C VAL A 256 19.28 24.12 -1.78
N ARG A 257 19.22 22.98 -1.07
CA ARG A 257 19.06 22.92 0.38
C ARG A 257 20.21 23.59 1.13
N LEU A 258 21.46 23.30 0.77
CA LEU A 258 22.65 23.89 1.41
C LEU A 258 22.76 25.41 1.14
N ARG A 259 22.44 25.85 -0.08
CA ARG A 259 22.44 27.26 -0.46
C ARG A 259 21.42 28.08 0.31
N ARG A 260 20.23 27.53 0.58
CA ARG A 260 19.21 28.16 1.44
C ARG A 260 19.68 28.35 2.89
N ARG A 261 20.67 27.57 3.34
CA ARG A 261 21.31 27.70 4.66
C ARG A 261 22.56 28.59 4.65
N GLY A 262 22.79 29.32 3.56
CA GLY A 262 23.92 30.25 3.41
C GLY A 262 25.27 29.60 3.14
N LEU A 263 25.31 28.29 2.88
CA LEU A 263 26.50 27.55 2.50
C LEU A 263 26.60 27.52 0.97
N VAL A 264 27.66 28.14 0.42
CA VAL A 264 27.85 28.29 -1.02
C VAL A 264 28.97 27.36 -1.49
N GLU A 265 28.87 26.89 -2.73
CA GLU A 265 29.94 26.13 -3.36
C GLU A 265 31.22 26.98 -3.50
N LEU A 266 32.37 26.37 -3.22
CA LEU A 266 33.71 26.94 -3.31
C LEU A 266 34.36 26.50 -4.62
N PRO A 267 34.57 27.41 -5.57
CA PRO A 267 35.32 27.12 -6.79
C PRO A 267 36.78 26.72 -6.48
N VAL A 268 37.34 25.84 -7.28
CA VAL A 268 38.70 25.30 -7.07
C VAL A 268 39.77 26.39 -6.92
N ASP A 269 39.81 27.36 -7.84
CA ASP A 269 40.82 28.42 -7.84
C ASP A 269 40.75 29.27 -6.56
N SER A 270 39.54 29.66 -6.14
CA SER A 270 39.32 30.39 -4.89
C SER A 270 39.72 29.56 -3.66
N GLY A 271 39.51 28.24 -3.70
CA GLY A 271 39.94 27.35 -2.63
C GLY A 271 41.47 27.21 -2.54
N LEU A 272 42.19 27.21 -3.66
CA LEU A 272 43.66 27.23 -3.68
C LEU A 272 44.23 28.55 -3.16
N GLU A 273 43.58 29.69 -3.45
CA GLU A 273 43.93 30.98 -2.82
C GLU A 273 43.72 30.95 -1.29
N LEU A 274 42.62 30.34 -0.82
CA LEU A 274 42.36 30.15 0.60
C LEU A 274 43.35 29.18 1.26
N PHE A 275 43.85 28.18 0.53
CA PHE A 275 44.92 27.29 0.99
C PHE A 275 46.20 28.08 1.27
N ASP A 276 46.60 28.96 0.35
CA ASP A 276 47.77 29.84 0.53
C ASP A 276 47.59 30.78 1.72
N ALA A 277 46.40 31.39 1.82
CA ALA A 277 46.06 32.27 2.93
C ALA A 277 46.11 31.52 4.27
N ALA A 278 45.62 30.28 4.32
CA ALA A 278 45.60 29.45 5.52
C ALA A 278 47.02 29.10 6.01
N LEU A 279 47.94 28.75 5.10
CA LEU A 279 49.33 28.48 5.43
C LEU A 279 50.03 29.66 6.12
N ALA A 280 49.70 30.89 5.72
CA ALA A 280 50.30 32.11 6.27
C ALA A 280 49.79 32.51 7.67
N GLN A 281 48.71 31.92 8.17
CA GLN A 281 48.08 32.34 9.44
C GLN A 281 48.81 31.81 10.69
N HIS A 282 49.68 30.81 10.56
CA HIS A 282 50.35 30.12 11.68
C HIS A 282 49.40 29.66 12.80
N ARG A 283 48.14 29.33 12.45
CA ARG A 283 47.12 28.80 13.38
C ARG A 283 47.01 27.28 13.24
N PRO A 284 46.67 26.55 14.31
CA PRO A 284 46.46 25.11 14.24
C PRO A 284 45.24 24.71 13.38
N HIS A 285 44.21 25.55 13.34
CA HIS A 285 42.98 25.26 12.60
C HIS A 285 42.33 26.55 12.09
N VAL A 286 41.91 26.54 10.82
CA VAL A 286 41.11 27.60 10.18
C VAL A 286 39.98 26.98 9.35
N VAL A 287 38.86 27.69 9.21
CA VAL A 287 37.75 27.29 8.34
C VAL A 287 37.82 28.11 7.04
N ALA A 288 37.80 27.43 5.90
CA ALA A 288 37.85 28.02 4.57
C ALA A 288 36.53 27.72 3.83
N MET A 289 35.62 28.68 3.85
CA MET A 289 34.27 28.53 3.29
C MET A 289 33.69 29.88 2.85
N PRO A 290 33.11 29.98 1.64
CA PRO A 290 32.33 31.14 1.25
C PRO A 290 30.96 31.10 1.94
N VAL A 291 30.49 32.26 2.40
CA VAL A 291 29.20 32.40 3.09
C VAL A 291 28.32 33.43 2.40
N ASP A 292 27.06 33.07 2.15
CA ASP A 292 26.02 34.02 1.77
C ASP A 292 25.37 34.58 3.04
N ARG A 293 25.78 35.80 3.42
CA ARG A 293 25.32 36.45 4.65
C ARG A 293 23.82 36.75 4.66
N ALA A 294 23.19 36.93 3.50
CA ALA A 294 21.75 37.18 3.45
C ALA A 294 20.98 35.88 3.71
N ALA A 295 21.41 34.77 3.13
CA ALA A 295 20.83 33.46 3.39
C ALA A 295 21.09 32.97 4.84
N LEU A 296 22.25 33.29 5.43
CA LEU A 296 22.50 33.03 6.86
C LEU A 296 21.51 33.79 7.76
N GLN A 297 21.14 35.03 7.39
CA GLN A 297 20.13 35.79 8.14
C GLN A 297 18.76 35.12 8.11
N VAL A 298 18.32 34.68 6.93
CA VAL A 298 17.04 33.97 6.77
C VAL A 298 17.02 32.69 7.60
N SER A 299 18.13 31.94 7.60
CA SER A 299 18.27 30.73 8.42
C SER A 299 18.26 31.04 9.92
N ALA A 300 18.83 32.16 10.34
CA ALA A 300 18.77 32.62 11.73
C ALA A 300 17.36 32.98 12.18
N ASP A 301 16.60 33.70 11.33
CA ASP A 301 15.22 34.10 11.61
C ASP A 301 14.28 32.88 11.75
N LEU A 302 14.59 31.77 11.07
CA LEU A 302 13.88 30.50 11.16
C LEU A 302 14.37 29.61 12.33
N GLY A 303 15.39 30.02 13.07
CA GLY A 303 15.98 29.24 14.17
C GLY A 303 16.78 28.01 13.72
N GLU A 304 17.16 27.94 12.44
CA GLU A 304 17.84 26.79 11.83
C GLU A 304 19.36 26.97 11.70
N LEU A 305 19.89 28.15 12.03
CA LEU A 305 21.31 28.48 11.90
C LEU A 305 22.15 27.83 13.02
N PRO A 306 23.22 27.06 12.70
CA PRO A 306 24.15 26.53 13.69
C PRO A 306 24.74 27.63 14.59
N ALA A 307 24.78 27.39 15.91
CA ALA A 307 25.14 28.41 16.89
C ALA A 307 26.53 29.04 16.63
N VAL A 308 27.49 28.25 16.15
CA VAL A 308 28.86 28.69 15.84
C VAL A 308 28.93 29.72 14.69
N LEU A 309 27.91 29.79 13.84
CA LEU A 309 27.82 30.69 12.69
C LEU A 309 27.03 31.98 12.98
N ARG A 310 26.40 32.11 14.16
CA ARG A 310 25.48 33.22 14.49
C ARG A 310 26.13 34.60 14.32
N ASP A 311 27.39 34.73 14.71
CA ASP A 311 28.12 36.01 14.64
C ASP A 311 28.51 36.40 13.21
N LEU A 312 28.31 35.52 12.22
CA LEU A 312 28.49 35.81 10.80
C LEU A 312 27.22 36.38 10.14
N ALA A 313 26.05 36.27 10.80
CA ALA A 313 24.80 36.85 10.34
C ALA A 313 24.66 38.32 10.83
N PRO A 314 24.20 39.26 9.99
CA PRO A 314 24.05 40.67 10.39
C PRO A 314 22.99 40.86 11.50
N HIS A 315 23.36 41.44 12.64
CA HIS A 315 22.45 41.63 13.77
C HIS A 315 21.21 42.50 13.43
N ARG A 316 20.01 41.93 13.61
CA ARG A 316 18.73 42.63 13.82
C ARG A 316 18.04 42.06 15.08
N PRO A 317 17.45 42.89 15.95
CA PRO A 317 16.67 42.39 17.07
C PRO A 317 15.37 41.72 16.56
N ALA A 318 15.14 40.48 16.96
CA ALA A 318 13.98 39.69 16.56
C ALA A 318 12.71 40.12 17.34
N ALA A 319 11.56 40.16 16.65
CA ALA A 319 10.24 40.29 17.26
C ALA A 319 9.72 38.91 17.70
N PRO A 320 8.92 38.81 18.79
CA PRO A 320 8.46 37.52 19.30
C PRO A 320 7.42 36.88 18.37
N SER A 321 7.66 35.61 18.04
CA SER A 321 6.76 34.73 17.28
C SER A 321 5.55 34.32 18.11
N ALA A 322 4.35 34.58 17.59
CA ALA A 322 3.09 34.15 18.19
C ALA A 322 2.90 32.62 17.99
N VAL A 323 2.47 31.95 19.06
CA VAL A 323 2.04 30.55 19.04
C VAL A 323 0.87 30.42 18.06
N ARG A 324 1.07 29.68 16.96
CA ARG A 324 -0.02 29.38 16.01
C ARG A 324 -0.93 28.34 16.63
N SER A 325 -2.24 28.60 16.65
CA SER A 325 -3.26 27.58 16.87
C SER A 325 -3.15 26.49 15.81
N ALA A 326 -3.44 25.24 16.17
CA ALA A 326 -3.46 24.13 15.23
C ALA A 326 -4.34 24.48 14.01
N PRO A 327 -3.89 24.22 12.77
CA PRO A 327 -4.71 24.45 11.58
C PRO A 327 -6.02 23.68 11.65
N THR A 328 -7.11 24.30 11.22
CA THR A 328 -8.46 23.71 11.22
C THR A 328 -8.59 22.54 10.23
N ASP A 329 -7.77 22.52 9.16
CA ASP A 329 -7.71 21.42 8.20
C ASP A 329 -6.37 20.65 8.30
N LEU A 330 -6.42 19.52 8.99
CA LEU A 330 -5.27 18.62 9.16
C LEU A 330 -4.94 17.82 7.89
N LEU A 331 -5.87 17.67 6.96
CA LEU A 331 -5.60 17.00 5.68
C LEU A 331 -4.81 17.93 4.76
N GLU A 332 -5.25 19.18 4.61
CA GLU A 332 -4.53 20.20 3.85
C GLU A 332 -3.12 20.43 4.41
N LEU A 333 -2.99 20.49 5.75
CA LEU A 333 -1.70 20.56 6.40
C LEU A 333 -0.83 19.35 6.04
N THR A 334 -1.37 18.14 6.15
CA THR A 334 -0.60 16.92 5.86
C THR A 334 -0.17 16.86 4.40
N ARG A 335 -1.03 17.25 3.46
CA ARG A 335 -0.69 17.36 2.03
C ARG A 335 0.37 18.42 1.77
N THR A 336 0.26 19.58 2.42
CA THR A 336 1.24 20.68 2.30
C THR A 336 2.60 20.24 2.80
N GLU A 337 2.68 19.66 3.99
CA GLU A 337 3.95 19.21 4.55
C GLU A 337 4.55 18.04 3.73
N THR A 338 3.70 17.13 3.22
CA THR A 338 4.12 16.06 2.31
C THR A 338 4.71 16.62 1.02
N ALA A 339 4.06 17.63 0.43
CA ALA A 339 4.52 18.27 -0.79
C ALA A 339 5.85 19.00 -0.60
N VAL A 340 6.05 19.65 0.55
CA VAL A 340 7.33 20.31 0.86
C VAL A 340 8.46 19.29 0.97
N VAL A 341 8.22 18.14 1.58
CA VAL A 341 9.21 17.05 1.68
C VAL A 341 9.55 16.47 0.31
N LEU A 342 8.56 16.35 -0.57
CA LEU A 342 8.74 15.84 -1.94
C LEU A 342 9.26 16.90 -2.94
N GLY A 343 9.33 18.18 -2.55
CA GLY A 343 9.68 19.28 -3.47
C GLY A 343 8.63 19.55 -4.55
N THR A 344 7.36 19.24 -4.28
CA THR A 344 6.21 19.45 -5.19
C THR A 344 5.17 20.41 -4.58
N SER A 345 4.04 20.64 -5.25
CA SER A 345 2.91 21.41 -4.71
C SER A 345 1.86 20.51 -4.02
N GLY A 346 1.19 21.02 -2.98
CA GLY A 346 0.19 20.29 -2.17
C GLY A 346 -0.98 19.71 -2.98
N GLU A 347 -1.37 20.40 -4.06
CA GLU A 347 -2.43 19.97 -4.97
C GLU A 347 -2.08 18.69 -5.74
N GLN A 348 -0.79 18.41 -5.96
CA GLN A 348 -0.33 17.22 -6.67
C GLN A 348 -0.19 15.97 -5.77
N VAL A 349 -0.33 16.14 -4.44
CA VAL A 349 -0.26 15.03 -3.49
C VAL A 349 -1.65 14.40 -3.34
N ASP A 350 -1.83 13.22 -3.93
CA ASP A 350 -3.04 12.42 -3.76
C ASP A 350 -3.20 11.99 -2.28
N PRO A 351 -4.34 12.31 -1.61
CA PRO A 351 -4.53 12.04 -0.19
C PRO A 351 -4.65 10.55 0.15
N ASP A 352 -5.04 9.71 -0.82
CA ASP A 352 -5.29 8.28 -0.61
C ASP A 352 -4.13 7.41 -1.13
N ARG A 353 -3.15 8.02 -1.80
CA ARG A 353 -1.95 7.33 -2.26
C ARG A 353 -0.96 7.10 -1.13
N LYS A 354 -0.37 5.90 -1.08
CA LYS A 354 0.60 5.54 -0.05
C LYS A 354 1.87 6.39 -0.17
N PHE A 355 2.46 6.78 0.97
CA PHE A 355 3.69 7.58 1.01
C PHE A 355 4.83 6.93 0.23
N ARG A 356 4.97 5.60 0.30
CA ARG A 356 5.98 4.85 -0.48
C ARG A 356 5.82 5.05 -1.98
N ASP A 357 4.58 5.03 -2.48
CA ASP A 357 4.28 5.17 -3.91
C ASP A 357 4.42 6.63 -4.37
N LEU A 358 4.48 7.57 -3.43
CA LEU A 358 4.85 8.97 -3.64
C LEU A 358 6.37 9.20 -3.57
N GLY A 359 7.18 8.16 -3.30
CA GLY A 359 8.63 8.23 -3.28
C GLY A 359 9.26 8.45 -1.89
N PHE A 360 8.51 8.22 -0.80
CA PHE A 360 9.06 8.30 0.56
C PHE A 360 10.03 7.15 0.85
N ASP A 361 11.19 7.52 1.39
CA ASP A 361 12.11 6.62 2.09
C ASP A 361 12.07 6.90 3.62
N SER A 362 12.88 6.17 4.38
CA SER A 362 12.96 6.32 5.84
C SER A 362 13.39 7.72 6.29
N LEU A 363 14.11 8.49 5.46
CA LEU A 363 14.59 9.82 5.79
C LEU A 363 13.48 10.87 5.54
N LEU A 364 12.77 10.77 4.42
CA LEU A 364 11.62 11.61 4.10
C LEU A 364 10.46 11.39 5.08
N ALA A 365 10.24 10.16 5.55
CA ALA A 365 9.24 9.86 6.59
C ALA A 365 9.55 10.57 7.92
N VAL A 366 10.83 10.60 8.32
CA VAL A 366 11.29 11.31 9.53
C VAL A 366 11.16 12.83 9.36
N GLU A 367 11.46 13.35 8.17
CA GLU A 367 11.29 14.77 7.86
C GLU A 367 9.82 15.19 7.93
N LEU A 368 8.92 14.46 7.27
CA LEU A 368 7.47 14.73 7.31
C LEU A 368 6.94 14.70 8.75
N ARG A 369 7.32 13.69 9.54
CA ARG A 369 6.98 13.61 10.97
C ARG A 369 7.45 14.86 11.73
N ASN A 370 8.70 15.29 11.52
CA ASN A 370 9.24 16.46 12.21
C ASN A 370 8.49 17.75 11.83
N ARG A 371 8.17 17.91 10.55
CA ARG A 371 7.41 19.06 10.05
C ARG A 371 5.99 19.08 10.61
N LEU A 372 5.29 17.94 10.60
CA LEU A 372 3.96 17.80 11.19
C LEU A 372 3.99 18.06 12.70
N LYS A 373 4.99 17.55 13.41
CA LYS A 373 5.19 17.85 14.84
C LYS A 373 5.37 19.35 15.08
N THR A 374 6.16 20.04 14.25
CA THR A 374 6.38 21.49 14.37
C THR A 374 5.10 22.27 14.07
N ALA A 375 4.36 21.89 13.02
CA ALA A 375 3.15 22.58 12.60
C ALA A 375 1.97 22.37 13.55
N THR A 376 1.88 21.19 14.18
CA THR A 376 0.75 20.81 15.06
C THR A 376 1.05 20.94 16.55
N GLY A 377 2.33 21.01 16.95
CA GLY A 377 2.76 20.91 18.33
C GLY A 377 2.60 19.50 18.96
N MET A 378 2.16 18.50 18.19
CA MET A 378 1.88 17.14 18.70
C MET A 378 3.12 16.25 18.75
N ALA A 379 3.24 15.41 19.79
CA ALA A 379 4.36 14.50 19.96
C ALA A 379 4.23 13.22 19.11
N LEU A 380 4.60 13.26 17.83
CA LEU A 380 4.44 12.12 16.91
C LEU A 380 5.54 11.05 17.06
N PRO A 381 5.19 9.75 17.17
CA PRO A 381 6.16 8.64 17.14
C PRO A 381 6.96 8.56 15.83
N ALA A 382 8.11 7.89 15.85
CA ALA A 382 8.96 7.76 14.66
C ALA A 382 8.30 6.96 13.53
N ALA A 383 7.45 5.99 13.87
CA ALA A 383 6.76 5.12 12.93
C ALA A 383 5.47 5.71 12.35
N VAL A 384 5.06 6.93 12.74
CA VAL A 384 3.71 7.46 12.44
C VAL A 384 3.37 7.50 10.93
N VAL A 385 4.36 7.73 10.06
CA VAL A 385 4.17 7.74 8.59
C VAL A 385 4.01 6.31 8.03
N PHE A 386 4.52 5.31 8.73
CA PHE A 386 4.37 3.89 8.38
C PHE A 386 3.07 3.31 8.96
N ASP A 387 2.73 3.67 10.19
CA ASP A 387 1.50 3.25 10.87
C ASP A 387 0.25 3.83 10.17
N TYR A 388 0.38 5.04 9.61
CA TYR A 388 -0.67 5.72 8.86
C TYR A 388 -0.16 6.02 7.44
N PRO A 389 -0.28 5.05 6.50
CA PRO A 389 0.52 5.01 5.28
C PRO A 389 0.08 5.98 4.18
N THR A 390 -0.99 6.75 4.37
CA THR A 390 -1.50 7.75 3.41
C THR A 390 -1.66 9.11 4.09
N PRO A 391 -1.60 10.23 3.34
CA PRO A 391 -1.90 11.56 3.89
C PRO A 391 -3.26 11.64 4.59
N ALA A 392 -4.30 10.98 4.06
CA ALA A 392 -5.63 10.94 4.67
C ALA A 392 -5.65 10.18 6.01
N ALA A 393 -5.01 9.00 6.08
CA ALA A 393 -4.93 8.22 7.31
C ALA A 393 -4.15 8.97 8.39
N LEU A 394 -3.04 9.61 8.01
CA LEU A 394 -2.21 10.40 8.93
C LEU A 394 -2.96 11.63 9.43
N ALA A 395 -3.69 12.33 8.56
CA ALA A 395 -4.56 13.44 8.94
C ALA A 395 -5.69 13.00 9.89
N GLY A 396 -6.27 11.81 9.67
CA GLY A 396 -7.23 11.19 10.57
C GLY A 396 -6.65 10.97 11.97
N HIS A 397 -5.47 10.34 12.06
CA HIS A 397 -4.77 10.16 13.32
C HIS A 397 -4.47 11.48 14.05
N LEU A 398 -4.01 12.50 13.31
CA LEU A 398 -3.76 13.83 13.86
C LEU A 398 -5.05 14.44 14.42
N ARG A 399 -6.19 14.22 13.75
CA ARG A 399 -7.50 14.71 14.18
C ARG A 399 -7.96 14.05 15.47
N ASP A 400 -7.84 12.73 15.56
CA ASP A 400 -8.20 11.97 16.76
C ASP A 400 -7.36 12.39 17.97
N ARG A 401 -6.07 12.65 17.73
CA ARG A 401 -5.15 13.12 18.76
C ARG A 401 -5.42 14.58 19.17
N ALA A 402 -5.78 15.44 18.21
CA ALA A 402 -6.16 16.83 18.47
C ALA A 402 -7.42 16.93 19.34
N ALA A 403 -8.35 15.99 19.18
CA ALA A 403 -9.58 15.89 19.96
C ALA A 403 -9.36 15.44 21.43
N GLY A 404 -8.11 15.31 21.89
CA GLY A 404 -7.78 14.88 23.25
C GLY A 404 -7.94 13.37 23.44
N GLY A 405 -8.05 12.61 22.35
CA GLY A 405 -7.95 11.16 22.38
C GLY A 405 -6.54 10.75 22.82
N THR A 406 -6.32 10.57 24.12
CA THR A 406 -5.57 9.37 24.53
C THR A 406 -6.16 8.24 23.72
N VAL A 407 -5.33 7.50 22.98
CA VAL A 407 -5.74 6.24 22.35
C VAL A 407 -6.50 5.47 23.43
N ARG A 408 -7.85 5.55 23.43
CA ARG A 408 -8.63 4.44 23.92
C ARG A 408 -8.14 3.35 23.02
N ALA A 409 -7.52 2.32 23.58
CA ALA A 409 -7.36 1.06 22.90
C ALA A 409 -8.67 0.82 22.14
N ALA A 410 -8.63 1.05 20.82
CA ALA A 410 -9.80 0.89 20.00
C ALA A 410 -10.06 -0.61 20.04
N ASP A 411 -11.19 -0.95 20.65
CA ASP A 411 -11.76 -2.28 20.78
C ASP A 411 -10.94 -3.33 21.55
N GLU A 412 -10.73 -3.10 22.86
CA GLU A 412 -11.13 -4.15 23.81
C GLU A 412 -12.68 -4.19 23.86
N ARG A 413 -13.33 -4.52 22.74
CA ARG A 413 -14.65 -5.12 22.84
C ARG A 413 -14.39 -6.46 23.51
N PRO A 414 -15.04 -6.78 24.63
CA PRO A 414 -15.09 -8.17 25.07
C PRO A 414 -15.48 -8.97 23.84
N VAL A 415 -14.67 -9.98 23.45
CA VAL A 415 -15.07 -10.91 22.40
C VAL A 415 -16.45 -11.38 22.83
N ALA A 416 -17.49 -10.94 22.10
CA ALA A 416 -18.85 -11.32 22.43
C ALA A 416 -18.84 -12.83 22.50
N VAL A 417 -19.39 -13.41 23.58
CA VAL A 417 -19.49 -14.87 23.71
C VAL A 417 -20.18 -15.36 22.44
N VAL A 418 -19.41 -15.96 21.54
CA VAL A 418 -19.92 -16.39 20.25
C VAL A 418 -20.74 -17.63 20.53
N ASP A 419 -22.00 -17.59 20.12
CA ASP A 419 -22.84 -18.77 20.10
C ASP A 419 -22.29 -19.72 19.03
N ASP A 420 -21.61 -20.79 19.47
CA ASP A 420 -21.07 -21.84 18.61
C ASP A 420 -22.19 -22.59 17.84
N THR A 421 -23.46 -22.34 18.17
CA THR A 421 -24.62 -22.87 17.43
C THR A 421 -25.10 -21.97 16.30
N ASP A 422 -24.56 -20.75 16.16
CA ASP A 422 -24.90 -19.82 15.07
C ASP A 422 -24.37 -20.36 13.72
N PRO A 423 -25.23 -20.71 12.75
CA PRO A 423 -24.79 -21.35 11.52
C PRO A 423 -23.88 -20.46 10.68
N VAL A 424 -22.85 -21.05 10.08
CA VAL A 424 -22.03 -20.38 9.07
C VAL A 424 -22.75 -20.44 7.72
N VAL A 425 -22.90 -19.29 7.08
CA VAL A 425 -23.61 -19.13 5.81
C VAL A 425 -22.70 -18.62 4.72
N VAL A 426 -22.99 -19.02 3.49
CA VAL A 426 -22.39 -18.45 2.28
C VAL A 426 -23.26 -17.30 1.83
N VAL A 427 -22.69 -16.11 1.68
CA VAL A 427 -23.41 -14.90 1.25
C VAL A 427 -22.94 -14.31 -0.08
N GLY A 428 -21.75 -14.72 -0.54
CA GLY A 428 -21.23 -14.39 -1.85
C GLY A 428 -20.35 -15.50 -2.40
N MET A 429 -20.21 -15.55 -3.71
CA MET A 429 -19.33 -16.50 -4.40
C MET A 429 -18.78 -15.91 -5.70
N GLY A 430 -17.55 -16.26 -6.04
CA GLY A 430 -16.89 -15.92 -7.31
C GLY A 430 -16.05 -17.09 -7.80
N CYS A 431 -15.84 -17.21 -9.11
CA CYS A 431 -14.95 -18.25 -9.65
C CYS A 431 -14.41 -17.96 -11.05
N ARG A 432 -13.32 -18.64 -11.40
CA ARG A 432 -12.77 -18.77 -12.76
C ARG A 432 -12.50 -20.24 -13.06
N TYR A 433 -13.06 -20.78 -14.14
CA TYR A 433 -12.83 -22.15 -14.59
C TYR A 433 -12.65 -22.20 -16.12
N PRO A 434 -12.06 -23.28 -16.66
CA PRO A 434 -11.84 -23.44 -18.09
C PRO A 434 -13.11 -23.34 -18.94
N GLY A 435 -12.92 -23.05 -20.23
CA GLY A 435 -14.03 -22.91 -21.18
C GLY A 435 -14.82 -21.61 -20.99
N GLY A 436 -14.16 -20.53 -20.57
CA GLY A 436 -14.75 -19.19 -20.42
C GLY A 436 -15.74 -19.08 -19.26
N ILE A 437 -15.60 -19.92 -18.23
CA ILE A 437 -16.45 -19.88 -17.04
C ILE A 437 -15.88 -18.82 -16.10
N ASP A 438 -16.48 -17.64 -16.11
CA ASP A 438 -16.02 -16.48 -15.34
C ASP A 438 -16.87 -16.18 -14.08
N SER A 439 -17.90 -16.97 -13.83
CA SER A 439 -18.84 -16.70 -12.74
C SER A 439 -19.54 -17.98 -12.26
N PRO A 440 -20.08 -17.99 -11.03
CA PRO A 440 -20.88 -19.10 -10.53
C PRO A 440 -22.09 -19.43 -11.42
N ALA A 441 -22.69 -18.41 -12.06
CA ALA A 441 -23.76 -18.59 -13.04
C ALA A 441 -23.24 -19.31 -14.30
N GLY A 442 -22.07 -18.90 -14.82
CA GLY A 442 -21.44 -19.58 -15.95
C GLY A 442 -21.05 -21.03 -15.64
N LEU A 443 -20.62 -21.34 -14.40
CA LEU A 443 -20.37 -22.71 -13.98
C LEU A 443 -21.66 -23.52 -13.98
N TRP A 444 -22.75 -22.94 -13.45
CA TRP A 444 -24.06 -23.57 -13.46
C TRP A 444 -24.53 -23.88 -14.88
N GLU A 445 -24.47 -22.91 -15.80
CA GLU A 445 -24.85 -23.10 -17.20
C GLU A 445 -24.04 -24.21 -17.87
N ALA A 446 -22.73 -24.30 -17.57
CA ALA A 446 -21.88 -25.34 -18.10
C ALA A 446 -22.28 -26.74 -17.60
N VAL A 447 -22.52 -26.91 -16.29
CA VAL A 447 -22.88 -28.23 -15.73
C VAL A 447 -24.31 -28.62 -16.08
N ALA A 448 -25.26 -27.69 -16.06
CA ALA A 448 -26.66 -27.95 -16.41
C ALA A 448 -26.82 -28.25 -17.91
N GLY A 449 -26.02 -27.60 -18.75
CA GLY A 449 -25.94 -27.88 -20.19
C GLY A 449 -25.06 -29.08 -20.56
N ALA A 450 -24.58 -29.86 -19.58
CA ALA A 450 -23.74 -31.03 -19.80
C ALA A 450 -22.46 -30.73 -20.64
N ARG A 451 -21.91 -29.51 -20.51
CA ARG A 451 -20.75 -29.05 -21.27
C ARG A 451 -19.45 -29.60 -20.68
N GLU A 452 -18.61 -30.15 -21.56
CA GLU A 452 -17.23 -30.57 -21.25
C GLU A 452 -16.25 -29.51 -21.81
N VAL A 453 -15.26 -29.10 -21.01
CA VAL A 453 -14.33 -28.00 -21.35
C VAL A 453 -12.87 -28.44 -21.46
N ILE A 454 -12.63 -29.74 -21.65
CA ILE A 454 -11.27 -30.29 -21.85
C ILE A 454 -10.79 -29.97 -23.26
N GLY A 455 -9.64 -29.31 -23.36
CA GLY A 455 -9.03 -28.85 -24.60
C GLY A 455 -7.55 -29.18 -24.70
N ASP A 456 -6.90 -28.68 -25.74
CA ASP A 456 -5.46 -28.84 -25.95
C ASP A 456 -4.67 -27.90 -25.03
N PHE A 457 -3.36 -28.15 -24.88
CA PHE A 457 -2.48 -27.30 -24.07
C PHE A 457 -2.42 -25.85 -24.58
N PRO A 458 -2.25 -24.87 -23.66
CA PRO A 458 -2.09 -23.47 -24.03
C PRO A 458 -0.77 -23.22 -24.76
N ALA A 459 -0.78 -22.38 -25.80
CA ALA A 459 0.38 -22.09 -26.64
C ALA A 459 1.21 -20.88 -26.16
N ASP A 460 0.71 -20.14 -25.19
CA ASP A 460 1.23 -18.84 -24.72
C ASP A 460 2.09 -18.94 -23.44
N ARG A 461 2.32 -20.15 -22.92
CA ARG A 461 3.06 -20.37 -21.66
C ARG A 461 4.52 -20.77 -21.83
N GLY A 462 5.03 -20.81 -23.07
CA GLY A 462 6.42 -21.17 -23.36
C GLY A 462 6.78 -22.63 -23.04
N TRP A 463 5.80 -23.53 -22.94
CA TRP A 463 6.01 -24.91 -22.55
C TRP A 463 6.75 -25.73 -23.61
N GLN A 464 7.72 -26.53 -23.14
CA GLN A 464 8.34 -27.59 -23.94
C GLN A 464 7.46 -28.84 -23.85
N VAL A 465 6.69 -29.11 -24.91
CA VAL A 465 5.69 -30.20 -24.94
C VAL A 465 6.18 -31.49 -25.60
N GLU A 466 7.38 -31.47 -26.19
CA GLU A 466 8.01 -32.66 -26.77
C GLU A 466 8.26 -33.74 -25.70
N GLY A 467 7.91 -35.00 -26.01
CA GLY A 467 8.05 -36.13 -25.09
C GLY A 467 6.89 -36.36 -24.11
N LEU A 468 5.88 -35.46 -24.05
CA LEU A 468 4.67 -35.68 -23.25
C LEU A 468 3.65 -36.57 -23.98
N SER A 469 3.15 -37.59 -23.28
CA SER A 469 2.20 -38.59 -23.80
C SER A 469 0.75 -38.09 -23.86
N VAL A 470 0.35 -37.18 -22.96
CA VAL A 470 -0.97 -36.55 -22.92
C VAL A 470 -0.80 -35.04 -23.03
N ARG A 471 -1.54 -34.40 -23.96
CA ARG A 471 -1.47 -32.96 -24.26
C ARG A 471 -2.83 -32.28 -24.20
N ARG A 472 -3.68 -32.74 -23.28
CA ARG A 472 -5.04 -32.23 -23.08
C ARG A 472 -5.32 -32.00 -21.59
N GLY A 473 -6.17 -31.02 -21.30
CA GLY A 473 -6.56 -30.62 -19.94
C GLY A 473 -7.55 -29.46 -19.96
N GLY A 474 -7.96 -29.00 -18.79
CA GLY A 474 -8.76 -27.78 -18.66
C GLY A 474 -7.89 -26.58 -18.30
N PHE A 475 -7.83 -25.57 -19.16
CA PHE A 475 -6.98 -24.39 -18.94
C PHE A 475 -7.78 -23.10 -18.93
N LEU A 476 -7.35 -22.16 -18.08
CA LEU A 476 -7.79 -20.77 -18.15
C LEU A 476 -7.14 -20.12 -19.38
N ALA A 477 -7.96 -19.49 -20.21
CA ALA A 477 -7.53 -18.88 -21.47
C ALA A 477 -6.69 -17.62 -21.26
N ASP A 478 -6.93 -16.93 -20.16
CA ASP A 478 -6.47 -15.59 -19.79
C ASP A 478 -5.64 -15.64 -18.49
N ALA A 479 -5.00 -16.77 -18.18
CA ALA A 479 -4.22 -16.94 -16.94
C ALA A 479 -3.06 -15.92 -16.78
N GLY A 480 -2.60 -15.33 -17.88
CA GLY A 480 -1.57 -14.28 -17.89
C GLY A 480 -2.10 -12.87 -17.64
N ASP A 481 -3.40 -12.63 -17.85
CA ASP A 481 -4.02 -11.32 -17.77
C ASP A 481 -4.28 -10.91 -16.31
N PHE A 482 -4.15 -9.61 -16.02
CA PHE A 482 -4.38 -9.06 -14.68
C PHE A 482 -4.47 -7.53 -14.70
N ASP A 483 -5.47 -6.95 -14.03
CA ASP A 483 -5.56 -5.50 -13.84
C ASP A 483 -4.69 -5.02 -12.65
N ALA A 484 -3.37 -4.93 -12.87
CA ALA A 484 -2.43 -4.55 -11.83
C ALA A 484 -2.69 -3.15 -11.26
N ALA A 485 -3.09 -2.20 -12.12
CA ALA A 485 -3.35 -0.82 -11.72
C ALA A 485 -4.57 -0.71 -10.79
N PHE A 486 -5.58 -1.57 -11.00
CA PHE A 486 -6.75 -1.61 -10.12
C PHE A 486 -6.39 -1.89 -8.66
N PHE A 487 -5.43 -2.80 -8.43
CA PHE A 487 -4.94 -3.17 -7.10
C PHE A 487 -3.73 -2.34 -6.62
N GLY A 488 -3.33 -1.30 -7.36
CA GLY A 488 -2.16 -0.48 -7.02
C GLY A 488 -0.84 -1.23 -7.11
N ILE A 489 -0.74 -2.23 -8.00
CA ILE A 489 0.43 -3.09 -8.18
C ILE A 489 1.23 -2.60 -9.39
N ASN A 490 2.55 -2.48 -9.20
CA ASN A 490 3.48 -2.10 -10.26
C ASN A 490 3.52 -3.20 -11.35
N PRO A 491 3.55 -2.87 -12.66
CA PRO A 491 3.68 -3.85 -13.74
C PRO A 491 4.83 -4.86 -13.57
N HIS A 492 5.99 -4.43 -13.05
CA HIS A 492 7.12 -5.31 -12.76
C HIS A 492 6.84 -6.30 -11.61
N GLU A 493 6.12 -5.85 -10.59
CA GLU A 493 5.66 -6.73 -9.51
C GLU A 493 4.61 -7.72 -10.04
N ALA A 494 3.64 -7.26 -10.83
CA ALA A 494 2.62 -8.09 -11.43
C ALA A 494 3.21 -9.19 -12.33
N ALA A 495 4.27 -8.89 -13.08
CA ALA A 495 5.01 -9.87 -13.88
C ALA A 495 5.74 -10.92 -13.01
N ALA A 496 6.11 -10.58 -11.77
CA ALA A 496 6.71 -11.53 -10.83
C ALA A 496 5.67 -12.40 -10.10
N MET A 497 4.41 -11.97 -10.07
CA MET A 497 3.36 -12.61 -9.29
C MET A 497 2.88 -13.90 -9.95
N ASP A 498 2.86 -14.98 -9.18
CA ASP A 498 2.17 -16.22 -9.53
C ASP A 498 0.73 -15.88 -9.94
N PRO A 499 0.27 -16.32 -11.13
CA PRO A 499 -1.13 -16.18 -11.57
C PRO A 499 -2.17 -16.57 -10.52
N GLN A 500 -1.86 -17.53 -9.64
CA GLN A 500 -2.74 -17.91 -8.54
C GLN A 500 -3.01 -16.73 -7.59
N GLN A 501 -2.01 -15.89 -7.29
CA GLN A 501 -2.20 -14.69 -6.45
C GLN A 501 -3.05 -13.63 -7.15
N ARG A 502 -2.85 -13.47 -8.47
CA ARG A 502 -3.59 -12.51 -9.31
C ARG A 502 -5.08 -12.88 -9.38
N LEU A 503 -5.38 -14.13 -9.69
CA LEU A 503 -6.76 -14.65 -9.73
C LEU A 503 -7.45 -14.54 -8.37
N LEU A 504 -6.74 -14.82 -7.27
CA LEU A 504 -7.32 -14.68 -5.94
C LEU A 504 -7.71 -13.24 -5.61
N LEU A 505 -6.97 -12.23 -6.08
CA LEU A 505 -7.35 -10.82 -5.90
C LEU A 505 -8.65 -10.49 -6.65
N GLU A 506 -8.72 -10.82 -7.94
CA GLU A 506 -9.88 -10.55 -8.78
C GLU A 506 -11.12 -11.28 -8.29
N VAL A 507 -11.03 -12.59 -8.06
CA VAL A 507 -12.17 -13.41 -7.67
C VAL A 507 -12.64 -13.09 -6.25
N SER A 508 -11.74 -12.66 -5.35
CA SER A 508 -12.14 -12.18 -4.02
C SER A 508 -12.91 -10.87 -4.09
N TRP A 509 -12.46 -9.93 -4.93
CA TRP A 509 -13.18 -8.67 -5.18
C TRP A 509 -14.60 -8.94 -5.68
N GLU A 510 -14.74 -9.81 -6.69
CA GLU A 510 -16.03 -10.15 -7.28
C GLU A 510 -16.94 -10.90 -6.32
N ALA A 511 -16.42 -11.83 -5.53
CA ALA A 511 -17.20 -12.56 -4.55
C ALA A 511 -17.81 -11.62 -3.50
N LEU A 512 -17.09 -10.58 -3.10
CA LEU A 512 -17.58 -9.51 -2.22
C LEU A 512 -18.66 -8.65 -2.89
N GLU A 513 -18.45 -8.23 -4.14
CA GLU A 513 -19.49 -7.49 -4.89
C GLU A 513 -20.76 -8.31 -5.11
N HIS A 514 -20.64 -9.63 -5.31
CA HIS A 514 -21.76 -10.56 -5.39
C HIS A 514 -22.48 -10.75 -4.04
N ALA A 515 -21.76 -10.61 -2.92
CA ALA A 515 -22.37 -10.56 -1.58
C ALA A 515 -23.12 -9.24 -1.31
N GLY A 516 -22.95 -8.24 -2.17
CA GLY A 516 -23.46 -6.89 -1.95
C GLY A 516 -22.60 -6.06 -0.99
N ILE A 517 -21.37 -6.51 -0.72
CA ILE A 517 -20.42 -5.85 0.18
C ILE A 517 -19.51 -4.94 -0.65
N VAL A 518 -19.41 -3.67 -0.28
CA VAL A 518 -18.47 -2.72 -0.88
C VAL A 518 -17.08 -3.01 -0.32
N PRO A 519 -16.08 -3.48 -1.11
CA PRO A 519 -14.81 -3.95 -0.54
C PRO A 519 -14.07 -2.89 0.28
N ASP A 520 -14.16 -1.61 -0.09
CA ASP A 520 -13.51 -0.51 0.62
C ASP A 520 -14.02 -0.34 2.06
N THR A 521 -15.24 -0.80 2.38
CA THR A 521 -15.79 -0.72 3.75
C THR A 521 -15.23 -1.80 4.68
N LEU A 522 -14.48 -2.77 4.15
CA LEU A 522 -13.84 -3.84 4.93
C LEU A 522 -12.44 -3.47 5.43
N ALA A 523 -11.89 -2.32 5.02
CA ALA A 523 -10.58 -1.87 5.52
C ALA A 523 -10.62 -1.69 7.04
N GLY A 524 -9.66 -2.31 7.75
CA GLY A 524 -9.61 -2.36 9.21
C GLY A 524 -10.56 -3.37 9.86
N SER A 525 -11.32 -4.14 9.08
CA SER A 525 -12.23 -5.15 9.62
C SER A 525 -11.51 -6.45 9.97
N ARG A 526 -12.08 -7.20 10.94
CA ARG A 526 -11.64 -8.56 11.30
C ARG A 526 -12.12 -9.60 10.29
N THR A 527 -11.84 -9.38 9.01
CA THR A 527 -12.16 -10.32 7.93
C THR A 527 -10.98 -11.28 7.71
N GLY A 528 -11.22 -12.59 7.79
CA GLY A 528 -10.19 -13.61 7.56
C GLY A 528 -10.07 -14.04 6.10
N VAL A 529 -8.90 -14.54 5.69
CA VAL A 529 -8.61 -15.09 4.35
C VAL A 529 -7.99 -16.47 4.50
N PHE A 530 -8.66 -17.50 3.99
CA PHE A 530 -8.21 -18.89 4.05
C PHE A 530 -8.09 -19.43 2.63
N ALA A 531 -6.87 -19.56 2.13
CA ALA A 531 -6.61 -19.86 0.72
C ALA A 531 -6.00 -21.27 0.55
N GLY A 532 -6.68 -22.13 -0.22
CA GLY A 532 -6.13 -23.39 -0.70
C GLY A 532 -5.29 -23.18 -1.95
N VAL A 533 -3.97 -23.28 -1.85
CA VAL A 533 -3.04 -23.04 -2.97
C VAL A 533 -1.91 -24.06 -2.94
N MET A 534 -1.56 -24.59 -4.11
CA MET A 534 -0.44 -25.51 -4.30
C MET A 534 0.71 -24.81 -5.01
N SER A 535 1.95 -25.24 -4.76
CA SER A 535 3.11 -24.73 -5.50
C SER A 535 3.05 -25.17 -6.97
N GLN A 536 3.09 -24.20 -7.88
CA GLN A 536 3.07 -24.43 -9.34
C GLN A 536 4.38 -24.01 -10.04
N GLU A 537 5.39 -23.61 -9.25
CA GLU A 537 6.74 -23.26 -9.73
C GLU A 537 6.77 -22.13 -10.75
N TYR A 538 5.83 -21.18 -10.68
CA TYR A 538 5.87 -19.99 -11.51
C TYR A 538 7.18 -19.22 -11.31
N GLY A 539 7.86 -18.91 -12.42
CA GLY A 539 9.15 -18.24 -12.43
C GLY A 539 10.36 -19.15 -12.12
N ALA A 540 10.19 -20.42 -11.76
CA ALA A 540 11.31 -21.33 -11.53
C ALA A 540 12.10 -21.58 -12.85
N GLY A 541 13.42 -21.39 -12.81
CA GLY A 541 14.29 -21.59 -13.97
C GLY A 541 14.37 -20.42 -14.97
N ALA A 542 13.74 -19.28 -14.70
CA ALA A 542 14.00 -18.05 -15.46
C ALA A 542 15.42 -17.53 -15.16
N ASP A 543 16.20 -17.20 -16.20
CA ASP A 543 17.55 -16.64 -16.08
C ASP A 543 17.57 -15.41 -15.16
N GLU A 544 18.63 -15.24 -14.37
CA GLU A 544 18.91 -14.07 -13.53
C GLU A 544 18.97 -12.74 -14.33
N ALA A 545 18.87 -12.79 -15.66
CA ALA A 545 19.04 -11.66 -16.58
C ALA A 545 17.74 -10.91 -16.96
N ALA A 546 16.57 -11.28 -16.42
CA ALA A 546 15.32 -10.53 -16.67
C ALA A 546 15.28 -9.23 -15.85
N ALA A 547 15.93 -8.19 -16.38
CA ALA A 547 16.05 -6.88 -15.75
C ALA A 547 14.68 -6.28 -15.37
N GLY A 548 14.54 -5.86 -14.11
CA GLY A 548 13.40 -5.10 -13.59
C GLY A 548 12.45 -5.88 -12.68
N VAL A 549 12.68 -7.17 -12.42
CA VAL A 549 11.82 -8.01 -11.54
C VAL A 549 12.55 -8.37 -10.22
N GLU A 550 13.78 -7.89 -10.06
CA GLU A 550 14.61 -8.12 -8.88
C GLU A 550 13.91 -7.58 -7.62
N GLY A 551 13.85 -8.40 -6.56
CA GLY A 551 13.18 -8.05 -5.30
C GLY A 551 11.69 -8.46 -5.20
N TYR A 552 10.98 -8.62 -6.32
CA TYR A 552 9.56 -9.06 -6.30
C TYR A 552 9.37 -10.57 -6.38
N ARG A 553 10.38 -11.32 -6.84
CA ARG A 553 10.27 -12.78 -7.05
C ARG A 553 9.95 -13.57 -5.77
N LEU A 554 10.50 -13.12 -4.64
CA LEU A 554 10.24 -13.75 -3.34
C LEU A 554 8.76 -13.65 -2.98
N THR A 555 8.20 -12.44 -3.00
CA THR A 555 6.79 -12.22 -2.66
C THR A 555 5.82 -12.66 -3.76
N GLY A 556 6.27 -12.68 -5.01
CA GLY A 556 5.48 -13.10 -6.16
C GLY A 556 5.23 -14.61 -6.23
N SER A 557 6.13 -15.45 -5.70
CA SER A 557 6.02 -16.91 -5.80
C SER A 557 5.72 -17.62 -4.47
N GLN A 558 5.85 -16.94 -3.33
CA GLN A 558 5.67 -17.54 -2.02
C GLN A 558 4.18 -17.81 -1.70
N GLY A 559 3.84 -19.06 -1.34
CA GLY A 559 2.47 -19.47 -1.07
C GLY A 559 1.76 -18.68 0.04
N SER A 560 2.47 -18.30 1.12
CA SER A 560 1.88 -17.49 2.19
C SER A 560 1.43 -16.10 1.73
N VAL A 561 2.01 -15.58 0.64
CA VAL A 561 1.63 -14.27 0.09
C VAL A 561 0.31 -14.36 -0.67
N ALA A 562 -0.17 -15.53 -1.09
CA ALA A 562 -1.46 -15.67 -1.78
C ALA A 562 -2.64 -15.17 -0.92
N SER A 563 -2.75 -15.61 0.33
CA SER A 563 -3.76 -15.11 1.29
C SER A 563 -3.40 -13.71 1.82
N GLY A 564 -2.13 -13.50 2.17
CA GLY A 564 -1.65 -12.22 2.71
C GLY A 564 -1.82 -11.04 1.75
N ARG A 565 -1.70 -11.25 0.44
CA ARG A 565 -1.88 -10.20 -0.57
C ARG A 565 -3.34 -9.79 -0.74
N VAL A 566 -4.28 -10.74 -0.63
CA VAL A 566 -5.72 -10.42 -0.59
C VAL A 566 -6.03 -9.58 0.65
N ALA A 567 -5.55 -10.01 1.83
CA ALA A 567 -5.72 -9.23 3.05
C ALA A 567 -5.09 -7.83 2.93
N TYR A 568 -3.88 -7.72 2.41
CA TYR A 568 -3.18 -6.45 2.22
C TYR A 568 -3.89 -5.52 1.22
N ALA A 569 -4.39 -6.05 0.10
CA ALA A 569 -5.04 -5.25 -0.94
C ALA A 569 -6.39 -4.70 -0.49
N LEU A 570 -7.13 -5.46 0.31
CA LEU A 570 -8.46 -5.11 0.82
C LEU A 570 -8.43 -4.48 2.24
N GLY A 571 -7.24 -4.37 2.86
CA GLY A 571 -7.08 -3.81 4.20
C GLY A 571 -7.66 -4.68 5.32
N LEU A 572 -7.66 -6.00 5.18
CA LEU A 572 -8.26 -6.94 6.14
C LEU A 572 -7.30 -7.29 7.28
N GLU A 573 -7.82 -7.37 8.50
CA GLU A 573 -7.04 -7.60 9.73
C GLU A 573 -7.35 -8.93 10.44
N GLY A 574 -8.19 -9.78 9.84
CA GLY A 574 -8.42 -11.14 10.33
C GLY A 574 -7.31 -12.13 9.96
N PRO A 575 -7.41 -13.40 10.38
CA PRO A 575 -6.41 -14.42 10.06
C PRO A 575 -6.23 -14.60 8.55
N ALA A 576 -5.00 -14.54 8.04
CA ALA A 576 -4.65 -14.81 6.64
C ALA A 576 -3.77 -16.06 6.54
N LEU A 577 -4.32 -17.15 6.03
CA LEU A 577 -3.67 -18.47 5.98
C LEU A 577 -3.71 -19.04 4.56
N THR A 578 -2.57 -19.56 4.10
CA THR A 578 -2.49 -20.41 2.91
C THR A 578 -2.30 -21.85 3.34
N VAL A 579 -3.07 -22.78 2.77
CA VAL A 579 -3.08 -24.19 3.13
C VAL A 579 -2.82 -25.05 1.90
N ASP A 580 -1.89 -25.99 2.02
CA ASP A 580 -1.63 -27.02 1.01
C ASP A 580 -1.88 -28.40 1.61
N THR A 581 -3.01 -28.98 1.21
CA THR A 581 -3.34 -30.40 1.45
C THR A 581 -3.61 -31.10 0.12
N ALA A 582 -2.91 -30.67 -0.94
CA ALA A 582 -3.14 -31.09 -2.31
C ALA A 582 -4.62 -30.89 -2.74
N CYS A 583 -5.26 -31.93 -3.29
CA CYS A 583 -6.60 -31.85 -3.85
C CYS A 583 -7.71 -31.47 -2.85
N SER A 584 -7.48 -31.61 -1.53
CA SER A 584 -8.43 -31.22 -0.48
C SER A 584 -8.29 -29.78 0.00
N SER A 585 -7.31 -29.01 -0.52
CA SER A 585 -6.92 -27.69 0.02
C SER A 585 -8.09 -26.71 0.15
N SER A 586 -8.96 -26.61 -0.86
CA SER A 586 -10.15 -25.75 -0.81
C SER A 586 -11.13 -26.10 0.31
N LEU A 587 -11.41 -27.38 0.54
CA LEU A 587 -12.33 -27.78 1.61
C LEU A 587 -11.71 -27.67 2.99
N VAL A 588 -10.40 -27.87 3.12
CA VAL A 588 -9.68 -27.61 4.38
C VAL A 588 -9.67 -26.10 4.67
N ALA A 589 -9.45 -25.25 3.66
CA ALA A 589 -9.56 -23.80 3.82
C ALA A 589 -10.98 -23.38 4.25
N LEU A 590 -12.02 -23.95 3.62
CA LEU A 590 -13.41 -23.74 4.04
C LEU A 590 -13.68 -24.20 5.47
N HIS A 591 -13.15 -25.37 5.88
CA HIS A 591 -13.27 -25.87 7.25
C HIS A 591 -12.66 -24.91 8.26
N LEU A 592 -11.45 -24.41 8.00
CA LEU A 592 -10.76 -23.46 8.87
C LEU A 592 -11.46 -22.10 8.93
N ALA A 593 -11.96 -21.59 7.79
CA ALA A 593 -12.73 -20.36 7.75
C ALA A 593 -14.01 -20.46 8.60
N ALA A 594 -14.74 -21.56 8.46
CA ALA A 594 -15.95 -21.80 9.24
C ALA A 594 -15.67 -21.95 10.74
N ARG A 595 -14.54 -22.58 11.10
CA ARG A 595 -14.06 -22.67 12.50
C ARG A 595 -13.67 -21.30 13.07
N SER A 596 -12.96 -20.48 12.30
CA SER A 596 -12.52 -19.15 12.72
C SER A 596 -13.72 -18.23 13.01
N LEU A 597 -14.75 -18.27 12.14
CA LEU A 597 -16.04 -17.59 12.38
C LEU A 597 -16.75 -18.06 13.65
N ARG A 598 -16.82 -19.38 13.88
CA ARG A 598 -17.45 -19.96 15.08
C ARG A 598 -16.70 -19.63 16.36
N SER A 599 -15.37 -19.58 16.30
CA SER A 599 -14.53 -19.19 17.43
C SER A 599 -14.51 -17.68 17.70
N GLY A 600 -15.06 -16.87 16.79
CA GLY A 600 -15.06 -15.42 16.88
C GLY A 600 -13.70 -14.77 16.61
N GLU A 601 -12.79 -15.45 15.90
CA GLU A 601 -11.50 -14.91 15.43
C GLU A 601 -11.69 -13.90 14.28
N CYS A 602 -12.73 -14.09 13.46
CA CYS A 602 -13.18 -13.17 12.42
C CYS A 602 -14.71 -13.06 12.40
N ASP A 603 -15.23 -11.98 11.81
CA ASP A 603 -16.68 -11.74 11.64
C ASP A 603 -17.17 -12.04 10.22
N LEU A 604 -16.25 -11.97 9.26
CA LEU A 604 -16.42 -12.32 7.85
C LEU A 604 -15.19 -13.16 7.44
N ALA A 605 -15.33 -14.12 6.54
CA ALA A 605 -14.21 -14.91 6.05
C ALA A 605 -14.30 -15.18 4.55
N LEU A 606 -13.16 -15.08 3.87
CA LEU A 606 -12.98 -15.50 2.50
C LEU A 606 -12.38 -16.92 2.50
N ALA A 607 -13.19 -17.92 2.18
CA ALA A 607 -12.68 -19.25 1.86
C ALA A 607 -12.37 -19.30 0.37
N ALA A 608 -11.09 -19.36 0.03
CA ALA A 608 -10.58 -19.19 -1.32
C ALA A 608 -9.74 -20.39 -1.74
N ALA A 609 -9.63 -20.63 -3.04
CA ALA A 609 -8.64 -21.54 -3.60
C ALA A 609 -8.34 -21.20 -5.05
N ALA A 610 -7.11 -21.47 -5.48
CA ALA A 610 -6.68 -21.27 -6.86
C ALA A 610 -5.68 -22.34 -7.29
N THR A 611 -5.68 -22.63 -8.58
CA THR A 611 -4.70 -23.47 -9.26
C THR A 611 -4.51 -22.93 -10.67
N VAL A 612 -3.26 -22.59 -10.99
CA VAL A 612 -2.81 -22.30 -12.36
C VAL A 612 -1.54 -23.10 -12.60
N ILE A 613 -1.59 -24.02 -13.56
CA ILE A 613 -0.49 -24.85 -13.95
C ILE A 613 0.51 -23.97 -14.71
N ALA A 614 1.58 -23.52 -14.06
CA ALA A 614 2.58 -22.67 -14.72
C ALA A 614 3.56 -23.46 -15.60
N THR A 615 3.78 -24.75 -15.29
CA THR A 615 4.72 -25.63 -16.01
C THR A 615 4.08 -26.99 -16.31
N PRO A 616 4.50 -27.70 -17.39
CA PRO A 616 3.91 -28.99 -17.74
C PRO A 616 4.39 -30.16 -16.84
N ARG A 617 5.16 -29.89 -15.78
CA ARG A 617 5.82 -30.91 -14.95
C ARG A 617 4.84 -31.88 -14.32
N VAL A 618 3.67 -31.40 -13.88
CA VAL A 618 2.62 -32.26 -13.29
C VAL A 618 2.14 -33.33 -14.27
N PHE A 619 2.07 -33.01 -15.57
CA PHE A 619 1.72 -34.00 -16.60
C PHE A 619 2.85 -35.01 -16.80
N ALA A 620 4.11 -34.57 -16.84
CA ALA A 620 5.26 -35.46 -17.01
C ALA A 620 5.39 -36.47 -15.86
N GLU A 621 5.21 -36.03 -14.61
CA GLU A 621 5.36 -36.90 -13.44
C GLU A 621 4.18 -37.88 -13.28
N PHE A 622 2.94 -37.44 -13.52
CA PHE A 622 1.78 -38.34 -13.44
C PHE A 622 1.69 -39.31 -14.62
N ALA A 623 2.22 -38.96 -15.79
CA ALA A 623 2.33 -39.89 -16.91
C ALA A 623 3.21 -41.11 -16.54
N LYS A 624 4.31 -40.90 -15.80
CA LYS A 624 5.19 -41.99 -15.34
C LYS A 624 4.50 -42.90 -14.31
N GLN A 625 3.56 -42.36 -13.54
CA GLN A 625 2.81 -43.09 -12.51
C GLN A 625 1.56 -43.78 -13.07
N GLY A 626 1.23 -43.60 -14.36
CA GLY A 626 0.03 -44.16 -14.98
C GLY A 626 -1.28 -43.57 -14.42
N GLY A 627 -1.23 -42.38 -13.82
CA GLY A 627 -2.39 -41.76 -13.17
C GLY A 627 -3.23 -40.85 -14.09
N LEU A 628 -2.77 -40.59 -15.31
CA LEU A 628 -3.45 -39.70 -16.27
C LEU A 628 -4.38 -40.48 -17.20
N ALA A 629 -5.57 -39.92 -17.43
CA ALA A 629 -6.44 -40.39 -18.50
C ALA A 629 -5.81 -40.10 -19.87
N SER A 630 -5.89 -41.07 -20.77
CA SER A 630 -5.27 -41.01 -22.10
C SER A 630 -5.85 -39.91 -23.00
N ASP A 631 -7.11 -39.53 -22.78
CA ASP A 631 -7.82 -38.46 -23.47
C ASP A 631 -7.91 -37.15 -22.66
N GLY A 632 -7.31 -37.12 -21.47
CA GLY A 632 -7.31 -35.98 -20.55
C GLY A 632 -8.65 -35.73 -19.86
N ARG A 633 -9.61 -36.67 -19.91
CA ARG A 633 -10.95 -36.52 -19.30
C ARG A 633 -11.05 -37.27 -17.99
N CYS A 634 -11.76 -36.71 -17.00
CA CYS A 634 -12.17 -37.46 -15.83
C CYS A 634 -13.50 -38.19 -16.13
N LYS A 635 -13.54 -39.51 -15.94
CA LYS A 635 -14.73 -40.35 -16.20
C LYS A 635 -15.23 -40.98 -14.89
N PRO A 636 -15.66 -40.17 -13.91
CA PRO A 636 -15.89 -40.62 -12.55
C PRO A 636 -16.94 -41.73 -12.49
N PHE A 637 -16.57 -42.84 -11.87
CA PHE A 637 -17.40 -44.04 -11.65
C PHE A 637 -17.87 -44.76 -12.93
N GLY A 638 -17.41 -44.34 -14.10
CA GLY A 638 -17.73 -44.97 -15.39
C GLY A 638 -16.88 -46.21 -15.66
N ALA A 639 -17.40 -47.12 -16.48
CA ALA A 639 -16.68 -48.33 -16.89
C ALA A 639 -15.39 -48.05 -17.71
N THR A 640 -15.25 -46.83 -18.24
CA THR A 640 -14.12 -46.40 -19.07
C THR A 640 -13.12 -45.50 -18.33
N ALA A 641 -13.25 -45.40 -16.99
CA ALA A 641 -12.32 -44.67 -16.13
C ALA A 641 -10.88 -45.21 -16.26
N ASP A 642 -9.96 -44.38 -16.73
CA ASP A 642 -8.55 -44.73 -16.98
C ASP A 642 -7.53 -43.81 -16.31
N GLY A 643 -7.99 -42.79 -15.55
CA GLY A 643 -7.13 -41.84 -14.87
C GLY A 643 -7.76 -40.46 -14.70
N THR A 644 -6.97 -39.51 -14.20
CA THR A 644 -7.39 -38.12 -14.01
C THR A 644 -7.05 -37.24 -15.21
N GLY A 645 -7.91 -36.27 -15.51
CA GLY A 645 -7.62 -35.14 -16.39
C GLY A 645 -7.27 -33.90 -15.59
N TRP A 646 -6.08 -33.32 -15.76
CA TRP A 646 -5.70 -32.12 -14.99
C TRP A 646 -6.36 -30.86 -15.52
N SER A 647 -6.64 -29.96 -14.59
CA SER A 647 -7.31 -28.71 -14.89
C SER A 647 -6.92 -27.58 -13.92
N GLU A 648 -7.34 -26.38 -14.26
CA GLU A 648 -7.09 -25.13 -13.55
C GLU A 648 -8.37 -24.53 -13.00
N GLY A 649 -8.24 -23.57 -12.10
CA GLY A 649 -9.37 -22.74 -11.71
C GLY A 649 -9.18 -22.06 -10.37
N ALA A 650 -10.10 -21.16 -10.06
CA ALA A 650 -10.17 -20.45 -8.81
C ALA A 650 -11.63 -20.35 -8.34
N GLY A 651 -11.84 -20.36 -7.03
CA GLY A 651 -13.15 -20.12 -6.45
C GLY A 651 -13.01 -19.50 -5.06
N VAL A 652 -13.94 -18.59 -4.73
CA VAL A 652 -13.99 -17.88 -3.46
C VAL A 652 -15.42 -17.89 -2.94
N LEU A 653 -15.59 -18.16 -1.65
CA LEU A 653 -16.84 -18.01 -0.91
C LEU A 653 -16.66 -16.92 0.15
N VAL A 654 -17.67 -16.05 0.25
CA VAL A 654 -17.80 -15.10 1.35
C VAL A 654 -18.67 -15.74 2.41
N LEU A 655 -18.10 -15.93 3.59
CA LEU A 655 -18.72 -16.61 4.71
C LEU A 655 -18.93 -15.64 5.87
N GLU A 656 -20.08 -15.75 6.52
CA GLU A 656 -20.34 -15.07 7.78
C GLU A 656 -21.24 -15.94 8.66
N ARG A 657 -21.50 -15.49 9.88
CA ARG A 657 -22.50 -16.10 10.75
C ARG A 657 -23.90 -15.67 10.33
N LEU A 658 -24.90 -16.55 10.42
CA LEU A 658 -26.27 -16.27 10.00
C LEU A 658 -26.86 -15.05 10.74
N SER A 659 -26.54 -14.87 12.01
CA SER A 659 -26.96 -13.66 12.76
C SER A 659 -26.44 -12.37 12.13
N ARG A 660 -25.17 -12.34 11.68
CA ARG A 660 -24.53 -11.19 11.04
C ARG A 660 -25.07 -10.96 9.63
N ALA A 661 -25.29 -12.03 8.86
CA ALA A 661 -25.94 -11.93 7.56
C ALA A 661 -27.31 -11.24 7.64
N ARG A 662 -28.09 -11.59 8.67
CA ARG A 662 -29.40 -10.97 8.91
C ARG A 662 -29.29 -9.52 9.35
N GLU A 663 -28.34 -9.20 10.23
CA GLU A 663 -28.07 -7.83 10.69
C GLU A 663 -27.68 -6.91 9.54
N HIS A 664 -26.83 -7.39 8.63
CA HIS A 664 -26.38 -6.63 7.46
C HIS A 664 -27.34 -6.72 6.26
N GLY A 665 -28.38 -7.55 6.34
CA GLY A 665 -29.32 -7.76 5.24
C GLY A 665 -28.74 -8.51 4.04
N HIS A 666 -27.65 -9.25 4.21
CA HIS A 666 -27.01 -10.03 3.17
C HIS A 666 -27.86 -11.25 2.76
N ARG A 667 -27.83 -11.58 1.47
CA ARG A 667 -28.53 -12.77 0.94
C ARG A 667 -27.78 -14.04 1.36
N VAL A 668 -28.48 -14.96 2.01
CA VAL A 668 -27.94 -16.31 2.28
C VAL A 668 -28.13 -17.18 1.05
N LEU A 669 -27.03 -17.71 0.50
CA LEU A 669 -27.01 -18.62 -0.65
C LEU A 669 -27.11 -20.09 -0.23
N ALA A 670 -26.41 -20.45 0.85
CA ALA A 670 -26.46 -21.79 1.45
C ALA A 670 -25.92 -21.74 2.89
N VAL A 671 -26.19 -22.79 3.66
CA VAL A 671 -25.64 -22.98 5.01
C VAL A 671 -24.55 -24.05 4.97
N VAL A 672 -23.36 -23.75 5.53
CA VAL A 672 -22.32 -24.75 5.79
C VAL A 672 -22.68 -25.45 7.11
N ARG A 673 -23.46 -26.54 7.00
CA ARG A 673 -24.05 -27.22 8.15
C ARG A 673 -23.06 -28.04 8.95
N GLY A 674 -22.06 -28.61 8.28
CA GLY A 674 -20.95 -29.22 8.98
C GLY A 674 -19.80 -29.59 8.07
N SER A 675 -18.63 -29.83 8.65
CA SER A 675 -17.40 -30.14 7.95
C SER A 675 -16.44 -30.93 8.85
N ALA A 676 -15.69 -31.84 8.25
CA ALA A 676 -14.64 -32.58 8.94
C ALA A 676 -13.41 -32.77 8.05
N VAL A 677 -12.25 -32.87 8.69
CA VAL A 677 -10.96 -33.18 8.08
C VAL A 677 -10.30 -34.33 8.84
N ASN A 678 -9.74 -35.31 8.14
CA ASN A 678 -8.95 -36.38 8.74
C ASN A 678 -7.77 -36.81 7.87
N GLN A 679 -7.10 -37.90 8.26
CA GLN A 679 -5.98 -38.49 7.54
C GLN A 679 -6.20 -39.99 7.29
N ASP A 680 -5.72 -40.46 6.14
CA ASP A 680 -5.68 -41.87 5.77
C ASP A 680 -4.75 -42.68 6.70
N GLY A 681 -3.70 -42.03 7.21
CA GLY A 681 -2.72 -42.65 8.10
C GLY A 681 -1.80 -43.61 7.35
N ALA A 682 -1.51 -44.77 7.94
CA ALA A 682 -0.67 -45.79 7.32
C ALA A 682 -1.44 -46.60 6.25
N SER A 683 -1.75 -45.95 5.12
CA SER A 683 -2.38 -46.59 3.95
C SER A 683 -1.36 -47.41 3.13
N ASN A 684 -1.82 -48.06 2.05
CA ASN A 684 -1.00 -48.95 1.21
C ASN A 684 -0.08 -48.18 0.24
N GLY A 685 0.61 -47.16 0.74
CA GLY A 685 1.40 -46.19 -0.02
C GLY A 685 0.91 -44.76 0.22
N LEU A 686 1.83 -43.79 0.23
CA LEU A 686 1.53 -42.39 0.58
C LEU A 686 0.37 -41.80 -0.24
N THR A 687 0.27 -42.18 -1.51
CA THR A 687 -0.73 -41.68 -2.46
C THR A 687 -1.95 -42.60 -2.61
N ALA A 688 -1.97 -43.74 -1.91
CA ALA A 688 -3.05 -44.70 -1.99
C ALA A 688 -4.21 -44.29 -1.05
N PRO A 689 -5.44 -44.08 -1.56
CA PRO A 689 -6.56 -43.65 -0.74
C PRO A 689 -7.03 -44.75 0.23
N ASN A 690 -7.68 -44.35 1.33
CA ASN A 690 -8.19 -45.28 2.34
C ASN A 690 -9.71 -45.19 2.54
N GLY A 691 -10.46 -46.17 2.03
CA GLY A 691 -11.93 -46.23 2.17
C GLY A 691 -12.44 -46.10 3.62
N PRO A 692 -11.87 -46.82 4.60
CA PRO A 692 -12.25 -46.65 6.02
C PRO A 692 -12.04 -45.23 6.55
N ALA A 693 -10.99 -44.51 6.12
CA ALA A 693 -10.77 -43.11 6.49
C ALA A 693 -11.81 -42.18 5.86
N GLN A 694 -12.17 -42.41 4.59
CA GLN A 694 -13.25 -41.68 3.92
C GLN A 694 -14.59 -41.88 4.64
N GLN A 695 -14.92 -43.11 5.05
CA GLN A 695 -16.12 -43.36 5.87
C GLN A 695 -16.07 -42.62 7.22
N ARG A 696 -14.90 -42.54 7.87
CA ARG A 696 -14.74 -41.81 9.14
C ARG A 696 -14.96 -40.31 8.97
N VAL A 697 -14.42 -39.68 7.91
CA VAL A 697 -14.60 -38.24 7.70
C VAL A 697 -16.05 -37.89 7.36
N ILE A 698 -16.75 -38.75 6.59
CA ILE A 698 -18.19 -38.61 6.31
C ILE A 698 -18.98 -38.63 7.63
N ARG A 699 -18.76 -39.64 8.47
CA ARG A 699 -19.46 -39.75 9.76
C ARG A 699 -19.12 -38.60 10.71
N ALA A 700 -17.89 -38.11 10.69
CA ALA A 700 -17.47 -36.97 11.52
C ALA A 700 -18.17 -35.66 11.10
N ALA A 701 -18.28 -35.38 9.80
CA ALA A 701 -18.99 -34.21 9.30
C ALA A 701 -20.50 -34.28 9.60
N LEU A 702 -21.10 -35.47 9.46
CA LEU A 702 -22.50 -35.71 9.85
C LEU A 702 -22.72 -35.49 11.35
N ALA A 703 -21.81 -35.98 12.19
CA ALA A 703 -21.87 -35.80 13.63
C ALA A 703 -21.75 -34.32 14.02
N GLU A 704 -20.85 -33.56 13.41
CA GLU A 704 -20.73 -32.13 13.66
C GLU A 704 -21.98 -31.36 13.19
N ALA A 705 -22.60 -31.76 12.08
CA ALA A 705 -23.84 -31.16 11.59
C ALA A 705 -25.09 -31.54 12.40
N GLY A 706 -25.00 -32.54 13.28
CA GLY A 706 -26.15 -33.14 13.98
C GLY A 706 -27.11 -33.89 13.05
N LEU A 707 -26.58 -34.51 11.99
CA LEU A 707 -27.35 -35.16 10.91
C LEU A 707 -27.06 -36.67 10.82
N SER A 708 -27.99 -37.41 10.23
CA SER A 708 -27.82 -38.82 9.86
C SER A 708 -27.47 -38.98 8.37
N THR A 709 -27.00 -40.16 7.99
CA THR A 709 -26.72 -40.48 6.57
C THR A 709 -27.96 -40.35 5.69
N GLY A 710 -29.17 -40.61 6.22
CA GLY A 710 -30.42 -40.47 5.49
C GLY A 710 -30.84 -39.02 5.26
N ASP A 711 -30.09 -38.04 5.81
CA ASP A 711 -30.46 -36.63 5.76
C ASP A 711 -29.89 -35.84 4.58
N VAL A 712 -28.91 -36.40 3.88
CA VAL A 712 -28.23 -35.80 2.71
C VAL A 712 -28.77 -36.44 1.44
N ASP A 713 -29.16 -35.66 0.43
CA ASP A 713 -29.79 -36.22 -0.77
C ASP A 713 -28.76 -36.46 -1.89
N VAL A 714 -27.73 -35.61 -1.96
CA VAL A 714 -26.75 -35.58 -3.06
C VAL A 714 -25.33 -35.59 -2.49
N LEU A 715 -24.43 -36.33 -3.14
CA LEU A 715 -23.00 -36.26 -2.90
C LEU A 715 -22.27 -35.84 -4.18
N GLU A 716 -21.63 -34.68 -4.11
CA GLU A 716 -20.59 -34.25 -5.02
C GLU A 716 -19.27 -34.88 -4.57
N ALA A 717 -18.87 -35.94 -5.27
CA ALA A 717 -17.73 -36.76 -4.92
C ALA A 717 -16.38 -36.12 -5.27
N HIS A 718 -15.31 -36.70 -4.72
CA HIS A 718 -13.97 -36.45 -5.21
C HIS A 718 -13.84 -36.96 -6.66
N GLY A 719 -14.32 -38.17 -6.98
CA GLY A 719 -14.61 -38.68 -8.33
C GLY A 719 -13.60 -38.26 -9.39
N THR A 720 -12.40 -38.82 -9.34
CA THR A 720 -11.27 -38.42 -10.21
C THR A 720 -11.23 -39.18 -11.52
N GLY A 721 -12.02 -40.24 -11.69
CA GLY A 721 -11.93 -41.11 -12.85
C GLY A 721 -10.76 -42.10 -12.77
N THR A 722 -10.19 -42.29 -11.58
CA THR A 722 -9.04 -43.18 -11.39
C THR A 722 -9.48 -44.61 -11.12
N VAL A 723 -8.78 -45.58 -11.72
CA VAL A 723 -9.10 -47.01 -11.64
C VAL A 723 -9.18 -47.53 -10.20
N LEU A 724 -8.33 -47.01 -9.31
CA LEU A 724 -8.28 -47.40 -7.89
C LEU A 724 -9.13 -46.51 -6.99
N GLY A 725 -9.14 -45.19 -7.23
CA GLY A 725 -9.78 -44.23 -6.33
C GLY A 725 -11.29 -44.27 -6.38
N ASP A 726 -11.87 -44.37 -7.59
CA ASP A 726 -13.32 -44.33 -7.77
C ASP A 726 -14.03 -45.52 -7.08
N PRO A 727 -13.54 -46.79 -7.18
CA PRO A 727 -14.15 -47.88 -6.43
C PRO A 727 -14.07 -47.71 -4.90
N ILE A 728 -12.93 -47.25 -4.39
CA ILE A 728 -12.73 -47.03 -2.95
C ILE A 728 -13.70 -45.95 -2.42
N GLU A 729 -13.87 -44.87 -3.17
CA GLU A 729 -14.83 -43.82 -2.81
C GLU A 729 -16.27 -44.32 -2.90
N ALA A 730 -16.65 -45.00 -3.98
CA ALA A 730 -18.00 -45.54 -4.15
C ALA A 730 -18.36 -46.54 -3.03
N GLU A 731 -17.43 -47.42 -2.65
CA GLU A 731 -17.61 -48.34 -1.52
C GLU A 731 -17.78 -47.60 -0.18
N ALA A 732 -16.99 -46.54 0.06
CA ALA A 732 -17.13 -45.73 1.26
C ALA A 732 -18.50 -45.02 1.33
N VAL A 733 -19.02 -44.56 0.19
CA VAL A 733 -20.34 -43.95 0.05
C VAL A 733 -21.45 -44.99 0.25
N LEU A 734 -21.35 -46.17 -0.38
CA LEU A 734 -22.27 -47.28 -0.20
C LEU A 734 -22.32 -47.72 1.28
N ALA A 735 -21.17 -47.83 1.95
CA ALA A 735 -21.06 -48.23 3.36
C ALA A 735 -21.51 -47.15 4.36
N THR A 736 -21.79 -45.93 3.90
CA THR A 736 -22.27 -44.82 4.73
C THR A 736 -23.63 -44.34 4.25
N TYR A 737 -23.66 -43.44 3.27
CA TYR A 737 -24.86 -42.87 2.71
C TYR A 737 -25.79 -43.91 2.07
N GLY A 738 -25.26 -44.98 1.47
CA GLY A 738 -26.06 -46.04 0.84
C GLY A 738 -26.84 -46.94 1.80
N GLN A 739 -26.58 -46.86 3.11
CA GLN A 739 -27.21 -47.72 4.12
C GLN A 739 -28.48 -47.10 4.71
N GLY A 740 -29.47 -47.94 5.01
CA GLY A 740 -30.69 -47.53 5.73
C GLY A 740 -31.61 -46.59 4.95
N ARG A 741 -31.55 -46.60 3.61
CA ARG A 741 -32.38 -45.78 2.72
C ARG A 741 -33.44 -46.62 1.98
N PRO A 742 -34.62 -46.05 1.70
CA PRO A 742 -35.59 -46.68 0.80
C PRO A 742 -35.07 -46.64 -0.65
N ALA A 743 -35.41 -47.67 -1.43
CA ALA A 743 -34.93 -47.83 -2.81
C ALA A 743 -35.41 -46.70 -3.73
N GLU A 744 -36.54 -46.08 -3.41
CA GLU A 744 -37.15 -44.97 -4.14
C GLU A 744 -36.47 -43.62 -3.85
N ARG A 745 -35.57 -43.57 -2.86
CA ARG A 745 -34.80 -42.35 -2.51
C ARG A 745 -33.32 -42.67 -2.28
N PRO A 746 -32.61 -43.12 -3.33
CA PRO A 746 -31.17 -43.35 -3.25
C PRO A 746 -30.43 -42.04 -3.00
N LEU A 747 -29.18 -42.12 -2.53
CA LEU A 747 -28.27 -40.98 -2.62
C LEU A 747 -27.92 -40.74 -4.09
N LEU A 748 -28.05 -39.51 -4.57
CA LEU A 748 -27.56 -39.12 -5.89
C LEU A 748 -26.06 -38.84 -5.84
N LEU A 749 -25.28 -39.43 -6.75
CA LEU A 749 -23.82 -39.34 -6.78
C LEU A 749 -23.35 -38.77 -8.13
N GLY A 750 -22.44 -37.80 -8.08
CA GLY A 750 -21.82 -37.23 -9.28
C GLY A 750 -20.52 -36.47 -8.99
N SER A 751 -19.85 -35.96 -10.03
CA SER A 751 -18.63 -35.17 -9.89
C SER A 751 -18.52 -34.12 -11.00
N VAL A 752 -18.25 -32.87 -10.63
CA VAL A 752 -18.01 -31.73 -11.53
C VAL A 752 -16.78 -31.94 -12.41
N LYS A 753 -15.86 -32.83 -12.01
CA LYS A 753 -14.63 -33.11 -12.75
C LYS A 753 -14.91 -33.73 -14.11
N SER A 754 -16.07 -34.35 -14.30
CA SER A 754 -16.48 -34.84 -15.62
C SER A 754 -16.70 -33.71 -16.63
N ASN A 755 -16.99 -32.49 -16.16
CA ASN A 755 -17.19 -31.31 -17.00
C ASN A 755 -15.90 -30.51 -17.17
N ILE A 756 -15.24 -30.20 -16.05
CA ILE A 756 -14.14 -29.23 -16.01
C ILE A 756 -12.76 -29.83 -15.73
N GLY A 757 -12.66 -31.15 -15.60
CA GLY A 757 -11.43 -31.82 -15.17
C GLY A 757 -11.10 -31.60 -13.69
N HIS A 758 -9.94 -32.09 -13.26
CA HIS A 758 -9.48 -31.97 -11.88
C HIS A 758 -8.73 -30.66 -11.65
N THR A 759 -9.42 -29.66 -11.09
CA THR A 759 -8.90 -28.30 -10.78
C THR A 759 -8.01 -28.23 -9.52
N GLN A 760 -7.30 -29.33 -9.22
CA GLN A 760 -6.35 -29.50 -8.12
C GLN A 760 -6.79 -28.87 -6.79
N ALA A 761 -6.10 -27.84 -6.28
CA ALA A 761 -6.41 -27.21 -4.99
C ALA A 761 -7.82 -26.60 -4.96
N ALA A 762 -8.32 -26.12 -6.11
CA ALA A 762 -9.64 -25.53 -6.29
C ALA A 762 -10.77 -26.56 -6.53
N ALA A 763 -10.47 -27.87 -6.53
CA ALA A 763 -11.44 -28.91 -6.88
C ALA A 763 -12.64 -29.00 -5.94
N GLY A 764 -12.41 -28.93 -4.63
CA GLY A 764 -13.49 -28.90 -3.65
C GLY A 764 -14.38 -27.67 -3.79
N MET A 765 -13.76 -26.51 -4.09
CA MET A 765 -14.49 -25.26 -4.28
C MET A 765 -15.45 -25.31 -5.47
N ALA A 766 -15.02 -25.91 -6.59
CA ALA A 766 -15.89 -26.10 -7.76
C ALA A 766 -17.13 -26.95 -7.42
N GLY A 767 -16.92 -28.01 -6.63
CA GLY A 767 -18.01 -28.86 -6.15
C GLY A 767 -18.99 -28.11 -5.24
N VAL A 768 -18.49 -27.29 -4.31
CA VAL A 768 -19.33 -26.46 -3.44
C VAL A 768 -20.16 -25.46 -4.26
N ILE A 769 -19.54 -24.73 -5.19
CA ILE A 769 -20.24 -23.73 -6.03
C ILE A 769 -21.32 -24.42 -6.89
N LYS A 770 -21.01 -25.57 -7.51
CA LYS A 770 -21.98 -26.39 -8.25
C LYS A 770 -23.17 -26.77 -7.36
N MET A 771 -22.92 -27.22 -6.13
CA MET A 771 -23.96 -27.67 -5.20
C MET A 771 -24.81 -26.53 -4.63
N ILE A 772 -24.24 -25.33 -4.45
CA ILE A 772 -25.05 -24.15 -4.12
C ILE A 772 -26.01 -23.82 -5.26
N GLY A 773 -25.55 -23.86 -6.51
CA GLY A 773 -26.42 -23.67 -7.69
C GLY A 773 -27.52 -24.73 -7.80
N ALA A 774 -27.21 -25.99 -7.47
CA ALA A 774 -28.15 -27.10 -7.46
C ALA A 774 -29.22 -26.98 -6.37
N LEU A 775 -28.83 -26.53 -5.16
CA LEU A 775 -29.74 -26.27 -4.04
C LEU A 775 -30.76 -25.18 -4.38
N ASP A 776 -30.28 -24.08 -4.97
CA ASP A 776 -31.07 -22.91 -5.38
C ASP A 776 -32.12 -23.29 -6.44
N ARG A 777 -31.70 -24.02 -7.48
CA ARG A 777 -32.59 -24.37 -8.61
C ARG A 777 -33.38 -25.66 -8.41
N GLY A 778 -33.01 -26.47 -7.42
CA GLY A 778 -33.68 -27.74 -7.16
C GLY A 778 -33.47 -28.76 -8.28
N THR A 779 -32.25 -28.85 -8.82
CA THR A 779 -31.90 -29.79 -9.89
C THR A 779 -30.48 -30.32 -9.65
N VAL A 780 -30.27 -31.62 -9.85
CA VAL A 780 -28.95 -32.26 -9.80
C VAL A 780 -28.46 -32.47 -11.24
N PRO A 781 -27.40 -31.76 -11.68
CA PRO A 781 -26.86 -31.93 -13.04
C PRO A 781 -26.24 -33.31 -13.27
N ALA A 782 -26.24 -33.74 -14.52
CA ALA A 782 -25.64 -35.00 -14.92
C ALA A 782 -24.12 -35.03 -14.67
N SER A 783 -23.62 -36.18 -14.23
CA SER A 783 -22.20 -36.56 -14.18
C SER A 783 -21.85 -37.27 -15.49
N LEU A 784 -20.97 -36.68 -16.29
CA LEU A 784 -20.64 -37.21 -17.62
C LEU A 784 -19.80 -38.49 -17.51
N HIS A 785 -19.91 -39.35 -18.53
CA HIS A 785 -19.14 -40.60 -18.69
C HIS A 785 -19.38 -41.67 -17.62
N ALA A 786 -20.40 -41.51 -16.78
CA ALA A 786 -20.74 -42.44 -15.70
C ALA A 786 -21.61 -43.64 -16.13
N ASP A 787 -22.13 -43.63 -17.37
CA ASP A 787 -22.95 -44.71 -17.95
C ASP A 787 -22.22 -45.42 -19.10
N PRO A 788 -22.04 -46.77 -19.07
CA PRO A 788 -22.37 -47.66 -17.96
C PRO A 788 -21.43 -47.48 -16.75
N PRO A 789 -21.92 -47.76 -15.52
CA PRO A 789 -21.10 -47.67 -14.32
C PRO A 789 -20.00 -48.74 -14.30
N THR A 790 -18.92 -48.48 -13.55
CA THR A 790 -17.82 -49.44 -13.39
C THR A 790 -18.28 -50.74 -12.74
N SER A 791 -17.79 -51.87 -13.27
CA SER A 791 -18.02 -53.21 -12.72
C SER A 791 -17.12 -53.54 -11.52
N ALA A 792 -16.18 -52.66 -11.19
CA ALA A 792 -15.32 -52.80 -10.02
C ALA A 792 -16.03 -52.48 -8.69
N VAL A 793 -17.28 -52.01 -8.75
CA VAL A 793 -18.11 -51.64 -7.59
C VAL A 793 -19.39 -52.47 -7.59
N ASP A 794 -19.75 -53.02 -6.43
CA ASP A 794 -21.07 -53.64 -6.24
C ASP A 794 -22.12 -52.58 -5.90
N TRP A 795 -22.73 -52.00 -6.93
CA TRP A 795 -23.79 -51.00 -6.80
C TRP A 795 -25.08 -51.54 -6.16
N THR A 796 -25.23 -52.87 -6.01
CA THR A 796 -26.40 -53.47 -5.35
C THR A 796 -26.28 -53.50 -3.83
N GLY A 797 -25.09 -53.21 -3.28
CA GLY A 797 -24.80 -53.23 -1.84
C GLY A 797 -25.37 -52.06 -1.02
N GLY A 798 -26.03 -51.09 -1.67
CA GLY A 798 -26.66 -49.93 -1.02
C GLY A 798 -27.47 -49.08 -1.99
N ALA A 799 -28.32 -48.19 -1.46
CA ALA A 799 -29.17 -47.32 -2.29
C ALA A 799 -28.43 -46.03 -2.70
N VAL A 800 -27.58 -46.15 -3.72
CA VAL A 800 -26.86 -45.04 -4.36
C VAL A 800 -27.11 -45.09 -5.86
N ALA A 801 -27.42 -43.94 -6.47
CA ALA A 801 -27.65 -43.81 -7.91
C ALA A 801 -26.71 -42.76 -8.50
N LEU A 802 -26.00 -43.11 -9.57
CA LEU A 802 -25.21 -42.14 -10.34
C LEU A 802 -26.18 -41.23 -11.09
N ALA A 803 -25.98 -39.91 -10.97
CA ALA A 803 -26.76 -38.92 -11.71
C ALA A 803 -26.28 -38.89 -13.17
N THR A 804 -26.59 -39.90 -13.98
CA THR A 804 -26.18 -40.01 -15.39
C THR A 804 -26.96 -39.07 -16.31
N GLU A 805 -28.12 -38.61 -15.85
CA GLU A 805 -28.93 -37.56 -16.46
C GLU A 805 -29.27 -36.49 -15.42
N SER A 806 -29.83 -35.36 -15.87
CA SER A 806 -30.27 -34.30 -14.95
C SER A 806 -31.50 -34.77 -14.18
N VAL A 807 -31.46 -34.68 -12.84
CA VAL A 807 -32.53 -35.15 -11.95
C VAL A 807 -33.19 -33.97 -11.25
N ASP A 808 -34.52 -33.90 -11.31
CA ASP A 808 -35.29 -32.94 -10.51
C ASP A 808 -35.14 -33.23 -9.01
N TRP A 809 -34.89 -32.19 -8.23
CA TRP A 809 -34.73 -32.27 -6.78
C TRP A 809 -35.79 -31.39 -6.09
N PRO A 810 -37.07 -31.77 -6.14
CA PRO A 810 -38.16 -30.94 -5.62
C PRO A 810 -38.17 -30.87 -4.07
N PRO A 811 -38.85 -29.89 -3.47
CA PRO A 811 -39.02 -29.82 -2.02
C PRO A 811 -39.86 -31.01 -1.53
N THR A 812 -39.38 -31.73 -0.52
CA THR A 812 -40.06 -32.93 0.05
C THR A 812 -40.63 -32.69 1.45
N GLY A 813 -40.67 -31.43 1.91
CA GLY A 813 -40.97 -31.05 3.29
C GLY A 813 -39.75 -31.11 4.22
N ARG A 814 -38.62 -31.65 3.76
CA ARG A 814 -37.29 -31.58 4.39
C ARG A 814 -36.42 -30.57 3.66
N LEU A 815 -35.47 -29.96 4.38
CA LEU A 815 -34.46 -29.10 3.76
C LEU A 815 -33.56 -29.96 2.85
N ARG A 816 -33.35 -29.52 1.61
CA ARG A 816 -32.38 -30.12 0.68
C ARG A 816 -30.97 -30.00 1.25
N ARG A 817 -30.22 -31.10 1.18
CA ARG A 817 -28.83 -31.15 1.64
C ARG A 817 -27.94 -31.87 0.65
N ALA A 818 -26.77 -31.29 0.39
CA ALA A 818 -25.73 -31.89 -0.42
C ALA A 818 -24.45 -32.05 0.41
N ALA A 819 -23.67 -33.08 0.13
CA ALA A 819 -22.33 -33.22 0.66
C ALA A 819 -21.29 -33.04 -0.45
N VAL A 820 -20.10 -32.58 -0.09
CA VAL A 820 -18.97 -32.39 -1.00
C VAL A 820 -17.73 -33.04 -0.40
N SER A 821 -17.06 -33.92 -1.16
CA SER A 821 -15.83 -34.60 -0.74
C SER A 821 -14.61 -34.14 -1.54
N ALA A 822 -13.46 -34.02 -0.88
CA ALA A 822 -12.18 -33.86 -1.54
C ALA A 822 -11.09 -34.62 -0.78
N PHE A 823 -10.32 -35.45 -1.49
CA PHE A 823 -9.30 -36.32 -0.92
C PHE A 823 -7.94 -35.95 -1.50
N GLY A 824 -7.04 -35.45 -0.66
CA GLY A 824 -5.69 -35.05 -1.05
C GLY A 824 -4.79 -36.26 -1.27
N ILE A 825 -3.92 -36.17 -2.28
CA ILE A 825 -2.93 -37.22 -2.57
C ILE A 825 -1.92 -37.45 -1.41
N SER A 826 -1.87 -36.54 -0.44
CA SER A 826 -1.09 -36.68 0.81
C SER A 826 -1.84 -37.47 1.91
N GLY A 827 -3.02 -38.02 1.60
CA GLY A 827 -3.88 -38.76 2.53
C GLY A 827 -4.83 -37.90 3.35
N THR A 828 -4.81 -36.57 3.21
CA THR A 828 -5.73 -35.68 3.94
C THR A 828 -7.11 -35.69 3.29
N ASN A 829 -8.16 -36.03 4.03
CA ASN A 829 -9.53 -36.04 3.52
C ASN A 829 -10.33 -34.90 4.12
N ALA A 830 -11.19 -34.29 3.31
CA ALA A 830 -12.15 -33.29 3.76
C ALA A 830 -13.57 -33.61 3.24
N HIS A 831 -14.56 -33.40 4.09
CA HIS A 831 -15.97 -33.59 3.76
C HIS A 831 -16.79 -32.44 4.32
N VAL A 832 -17.67 -31.84 3.51
CA VAL A 832 -18.50 -30.68 3.87
C VAL A 832 -19.97 -30.98 3.54
N ILE A 833 -20.88 -30.57 4.42
CA ILE A 833 -22.32 -30.69 4.25
C ILE A 833 -22.91 -29.28 4.07
N LEU A 834 -23.61 -29.10 2.96
CA LEU A 834 -24.33 -27.90 2.59
C LEU A 834 -25.84 -28.13 2.77
N GLU A 835 -26.56 -27.10 3.20
CA GLU A 835 -28.02 -27.10 3.29
C GLU A 835 -28.59 -25.88 2.58
N GLN A 836 -29.78 -26.06 2.01
CA GLN A 836 -30.52 -24.96 1.37
C GLN A 836 -30.66 -23.75 2.29
N ALA A 837 -30.59 -22.55 1.71
CA ALA A 837 -30.83 -21.32 2.45
C ALA A 837 -32.23 -21.32 3.11
N PRO A 838 -32.40 -20.64 4.27
CA PRO A 838 -33.71 -20.43 4.85
C PRO A 838 -34.61 -19.71 3.84
N VAL A 839 -35.84 -20.20 3.65
CA VAL A 839 -36.84 -19.50 2.83
C VAL A 839 -37.09 -18.13 3.47
N ARG A 840 -36.76 -17.04 2.77
CA ARG A 840 -37.09 -15.70 3.22
C ARG A 840 -38.62 -15.60 3.17
N PRO A 841 -39.31 -15.20 4.26
CA PRO A 841 -40.71 -14.82 4.13
C PRO A 841 -40.76 -13.74 3.05
N GLU A 842 -41.67 -13.88 2.08
CA GLU A 842 -41.94 -12.80 1.15
C GLU A 842 -42.17 -11.54 1.99
N PRO A 843 -41.52 -10.41 1.66
CA PRO A 843 -41.86 -9.16 2.33
C PRO A 843 -43.38 -9.00 2.23
N GLU A 844 -44.04 -8.78 3.37
CA GLU A 844 -45.47 -8.45 3.36
C GLU A 844 -45.65 -7.36 2.30
N PRO A 845 -46.63 -7.49 1.38
CA PRO A 845 -46.84 -6.48 0.36
C PRO A 845 -46.95 -5.15 1.09
N GLU A 846 -45.98 -4.26 0.84
CA GLU A 846 -46.10 -2.89 1.31
C GLU A 846 -47.48 -2.39 0.89
N PRO A 847 -48.21 -1.66 1.75
CA PRO A 847 -49.52 -1.14 1.40
C PRO A 847 -49.38 -0.44 0.05
N GLU A 848 -50.25 -0.80 -0.91
CA GLU A 848 -50.18 -0.26 -2.27
C GLU A 848 -49.92 1.24 -2.20
N PRO A 849 -48.86 1.76 -2.88
CA PRO A 849 -48.65 3.18 -2.93
C PRO A 849 -49.95 3.81 -3.42
N VAL A 850 -50.47 4.77 -2.65
CA VAL A 850 -51.75 5.43 -2.88
C VAL A 850 -51.87 5.77 -4.37
N ALA A 851 -52.75 5.05 -5.07
CA ALA A 851 -53.02 5.28 -6.48
C ALA A 851 -53.46 6.74 -6.66
N GLY A 852 -52.56 7.56 -7.21
CA GLY A 852 -52.79 9.00 -7.35
C GLY A 852 -51.54 9.88 -7.41
N ALA A 853 -50.34 9.36 -7.13
CA ALA A 853 -49.08 10.14 -7.20
C ALA A 853 -47.96 9.40 -7.96
N GLU A 854 -48.24 8.90 -9.16
CA GLU A 854 -47.20 8.53 -10.13
C GLU A 854 -46.91 9.74 -11.04
N ASP A 855 -46.28 10.78 -10.50
CA ASP A 855 -45.32 11.51 -11.33
C ASP A 855 -44.12 10.56 -11.47
N ARG A 856 -43.77 10.20 -12.72
CA ARG A 856 -42.67 9.28 -13.03
C ARG A 856 -41.36 9.82 -12.45
N ALA A 857 -41.01 9.41 -11.24
CA ALA A 857 -39.81 9.88 -10.57
C ALA A 857 -38.59 9.52 -11.44
N GLU A 858 -37.79 10.52 -11.78
CA GLU A 858 -36.56 10.33 -12.55
C GLU A 858 -35.60 9.44 -11.73
N LEU A 859 -35.25 8.29 -12.28
CA LEU A 859 -34.30 7.34 -11.70
C LEU A 859 -32.89 7.68 -12.17
N ALA A 860 -31.89 7.36 -11.36
CA ALA A 860 -30.48 7.54 -11.69
C ALA A 860 -29.70 6.22 -11.52
N TRP A 861 -29.16 5.68 -12.61
CA TRP A 861 -28.21 4.58 -12.57
C TRP A 861 -26.79 5.13 -12.54
N VAL A 862 -26.10 4.91 -11.42
CA VAL A 862 -24.74 5.41 -11.20
C VAL A 862 -23.74 4.30 -11.52
N LEU A 863 -22.81 4.57 -12.42
CA LEU A 863 -21.73 3.67 -12.77
C LEU A 863 -20.40 4.32 -12.43
N SER A 864 -19.42 3.52 -12.03
CA SER A 864 -18.05 4.01 -11.84
C SER A 864 -17.01 2.96 -12.23
N ALA A 865 -15.82 3.43 -12.58
CA ALA A 865 -14.65 2.58 -12.80
C ALA A 865 -13.33 3.35 -12.58
N ARG A 866 -12.21 2.63 -12.47
CA ARG A 866 -10.86 3.24 -12.33
C ARG A 866 -10.29 3.74 -13.65
N THR A 867 -10.84 3.33 -14.79
CA THR A 867 -10.39 3.76 -16.12
C THR A 867 -11.59 4.01 -17.04
N ARG A 868 -11.39 4.83 -18.08
CA ARG A 868 -12.43 5.06 -19.10
C ARG A 868 -12.90 3.78 -19.81
N PRO A 869 -11.99 2.88 -20.26
CA PRO A 869 -12.42 1.63 -20.88
C PRO A 869 -13.22 0.75 -19.93
N ALA A 870 -12.85 0.69 -18.64
CA ALA A 870 -13.58 -0.09 -17.65
C ALA A 870 -15.00 0.46 -17.38
N LEU A 871 -15.20 1.79 -17.41
CA LEU A 871 -16.53 2.39 -17.24
C LEU A 871 -17.47 1.99 -18.39
N ARG A 872 -16.97 2.03 -19.63
CA ARG A 872 -17.71 1.57 -20.82
C ARG A 872 -18.00 0.07 -20.75
N GLY A 873 -17.00 -0.72 -20.35
CA GLY A 873 -17.15 -2.15 -20.14
C GLY A 873 -18.24 -2.46 -19.10
N GLN A 874 -18.27 -1.71 -17.99
CA GLN A 874 -19.30 -1.86 -16.96
C GLN A 874 -20.69 -1.49 -17.49
N ALA A 875 -20.82 -0.41 -18.27
CA ALA A 875 -22.08 -0.06 -18.92
C ALA A 875 -22.58 -1.16 -19.88
N ALA A 876 -21.68 -1.72 -20.69
CA ALA A 876 -21.99 -2.81 -21.61
C ALA A 876 -22.40 -4.11 -20.89
N ARG A 877 -21.72 -4.47 -19.79
CA ARG A 877 -22.08 -5.63 -18.95
C ARG A 877 -23.45 -5.43 -18.29
N LEU A 878 -23.70 -4.26 -17.70
CA LEU A 878 -24.99 -3.96 -17.11
C LEU A 878 -26.12 -4.00 -18.15
N LEU A 879 -25.90 -3.44 -19.34
CA LEU A 879 -26.87 -3.49 -20.44
C LEU A 879 -27.22 -4.93 -20.83
N THR A 880 -26.21 -5.79 -20.97
CA THR A 880 -26.39 -7.22 -21.32
C THR A 880 -27.14 -7.97 -20.22
N HIS A 881 -26.79 -7.72 -18.96
CA HIS A 881 -27.45 -8.30 -17.81
C HIS A 881 -28.94 -7.91 -17.73
N LEU A 882 -29.25 -6.62 -17.88
CA LEU A 882 -30.63 -6.13 -17.81
C LEU A 882 -31.48 -6.59 -19.00
N ARG A 883 -30.90 -6.79 -20.18
CA ARG A 883 -31.62 -7.39 -21.31
C ARG A 883 -31.99 -8.84 -21.09
N SER A 884 -31.18 -9.56 -20.31
CA SER A 884 -31.42 -10.98 -20.01
C SER A 884 -32.33 -11.18 -18.78
N ASN A 885 -32.65 -10.10 -18.05
CA ASN A 885 -33.41 -10.12 -16.80
C ASN A 885 -34.47 -9.01 -16.81
N GLU A 886 -35.52 -9.20 -17.61
CA GLU A 886 -36.58 -8.21 -17.81
C GLU A 886 -37.40 -7.92 -16.54
N ASP A 887 -37.50 -8.90 -15.64
CA ASP A 887 -38.26 -8.82 -14.38
C ASP A 887 -37.60 -7.91 -13.32
N LEU A 888 -36.35 -7.49 -13.50
CA LEU A 888 -35.66 -6.62 -12.55
C LEU A 888 -36.23 -5.20 -12.60
N ALA A 889 -36.85 -4.76 -11.51
CA ALA A 889 -37.38 -3.40 -11.38
C ALA A 889 -36.27 -2.33 -11.52
N PRO A 890 -36.42 -1.30 -12.37
CA PRO A 890 -35.40 -0.25 -12.57
C PRO A 890 -34.95 0.48 -11.29
N ALA A 891 -35.86 0.67 -10.33
CA ALA A 891 -35.56 1.28 -9.04
C ALA A 891 -34.68 0.38 -8.14
N ALA A 892 -34.86 -0.95 -8.21
CA ALA A 892 -34.01 -1.89 -7.50
C ALA A 892 -32.58 -1.88 -8.05
N VAL A 893 -32.43 -1.75 -9.38
CA VAL A 893 -31.12 -1.59 -10.04
C VAL A 893 -30.44 -0.30 -9.59
N ALA A 894 -31.15 0.83 -9.58
CA ALA A 894 -30.64 2.11 -9.11
C ALA A 894 -30.12 2.01 -7.66
N THR A 895 -30.90 1.37 -6.79
CA THR A 895 -30.54 1.14 -5.39
C THR A 895 -29.28 0.28 -5.26
N ALA A 896 -29.22 -0.84 -5.98
CA ALA A 896 -28.07 -1.75 -5.94
C ALA A 896 -26.77 -1.06 -6.39
N LEU A 897 -26.81 -0.27 -7.46
CA LEU A 897 -25.66 0.46 -8.00
C LEU A 897 -25.05 1.47 -7.00
N VAL A 898 -25.88 2.04 -6.12
CA VAL A 898 -25.45 3.05 -5.14
C VAL A 898 -25.05 2.44 -3.80
N ALA A 899 -25.76 1.39 -3.38
CA ALA A 899 -25.62 0.79 -2.05
C ALA A 899 -24.55 -0.32 -1.97
N THR A 900 -24.26 -1.00 -3.09
CA THR A 900 -23.49 -2.25 -3.08
C THR A 900 -22.24 -2.24 -3.96
N ARG A 901 -21.83 -1.07 -4.48
CA ARG A 901 -20.69 -0.93 -5.38
C ARG A 901 -19.73 0.17 -4.93
N SER A 902 -18.44 -0.07 -5.10
CA SER A 902 -17.39 0.95 -4.90
C SER A 902 -17.58 2.13 -5.87
N ARG A 903 -17.15 3.31 -5.44
CA ARG A 903 -17.28 4.57 -6.19
C ARG A 903 -15.93 5.06 -6.67
N PHE A 904 -15.59 4.71 -7.91
CA PHE A 904 -14.32 5.07 -8.53
C PHE A 904 -14.34 6.46 -9.20
N PRO A 905 -13.18 7.00 -9.63
CA PRO A 905 -13.07 8.36 -10.16
C PRO A 905 -13.81 8.60 -11.48
N TYR A 906 -13.78 7.65 -12.42
CA TYR A 906 -14.54 7.79 -13.68
C TYR A 906 -15.97 7.36 -13.44
N ARG A 907 -16.91 8.30 -13.57
CA ARG A 907 -18.32 8.10 -13.22
C ARG A 907 -19.22 8.45 -14.40
N ALA A 908 -20.32 7.73 -14.52
CA ALA A 908 -21.43 8.07 -15.41
C ALA A 908 -22.74 7.94 -14.64
N VAL A 909 -23.67 8.85 -14.92
CA VAL A 909 -25.03 8.79 -14.38
C VAL A 909 -25.99 8.74 -15.54
N VAL A 910 -26.77 7.67 -15.63
CA VAL A 910 -27.83 7.50 -16.61
C VAL A 910 -29.15 7.81 -15.93
N THR A 911 -29.80 8.91 -16.31
CA THR A 911 -31.13 9.24 -15.77
C THR A 911 -32.25 8.85 -16.72
N GLY A 912 -33.44 8.59 -16.21
CA GLY A 912 -34.60 8.25 -17.03
C GLY A 912 -35.83 7.93 -16.19
N THR A 913 -37.00 8.00 -16.81
CA THR A 913 -38.31 7.81 -16.15
C THR A 913 -38.88 6.42 -16.35
N ASP A 914 -38.34 5.66 -17.31
CA ASP A 914 -38.72 4.28 -17.57
C ASP A 914 -37.53 3.42 -18.03
N ARG A 915 -37.74 2.10 -18.07
CA ARG A 915 -36.70 1.11 -18.41
C ARG A 915 -36.14 1.32 -19.81
N ALA A 916 -36.97 1.62 -20.80
CA ALA A 916 -36.53 1.71 -22.18
C ALA A 916 -35.58 2.91 -22.36
N GLU A 917 -35.96 4.05 -21.81
CA GLU A 917 -35.13 5.26 -21.79
C GLU A 917 -33.78 5.01 -21.08
N LEU A 918 -33.80 4.35 -19.91
CA LEU A 918 -32.59 4.01 -19.17
C LEU A 918 -31.67 3.05 -19.93
N LEU A 919 -32.21 2.05 -20.62
CA LEU A 919 -31.42 1.11 -21.43
C LEU A 919 -30.79 1.77 -22.65
N ASP A 920 -31.51 2.66 -23.32
CA ASP A 920 -31.01 3.39 -24.49
C ASP A 920 -29.85 4.33 -24.10
N ARG A 921 -30.03 5.13 -23.04
CA ARG A 921 -28.98 6.01 -22.51
C ARG A 921 -27.79 5.24 -21.93
N LEU A 922 -28.02 4.05 -21.36
CA LEU A 922 -26.94 3.15 -20.94
C LEU A 922 -26.14 2.62 -22.14
N ALA A 923 -26.81 2.30 -23.26
CA ALA A 923 -26.15 1.89 -24.49
C ALA A 923 -25.32 3.02 -25.13
N GLU A 924 -25.76 4.27 -25.01
CA GLU A 924 -24.96 5.45 -25.38
C GLU A 924 -23.72 5.59 -24.49
N THR A 925 -23.90 5.44 -23.17
CA THR A 925 -22.80 5.49 -22.20
C THR A 925 -21.73 4.43 -22.47
N ALA A 926 -22.12 3.23 -22.91
CA ALA A 926 -21.20 2.17 -23.29
C ALA A 926 -20.31 2.53 -24.51
N ARG A 927 -20.68 3.53 -25.31
CA ARG A 927 -19.96 3.98 -26.51
C ARG A 927 -19.25 5.32 -26.32
N ALA A 928 -19.81 6.22 -25.51
CA ALA A 928 -19.31 7.58 -25.29
C ALA A 928 -17.93 7.60 -24.59
N GLU A 929 -17.08 8.59 -24.90
CA GLU A 929 -15.85 8.86 -24.15
C GLU A 929 -16.22 9.53 -22.81
N PRO A 930 -15.87 8.92 -21.65
CA PRO A 930 -16.13 9.54 -20.36
C PRO A 930 -15.30 10.83 -20.19
N ALA A 931 -15.90 11.86 -19.59
CA ALA A 931 -15.20 13.09 -19.22
C ALA A 931 -14.07 12.81 -18.21
N GLU A 932 -13.03 13.66 -18.19
CA GLU A 932 -12.03 13.61 -17.11
C GLU A 932 -12.66 13.98 -15.77
N PRO A 933 -12.27 13.33 -14.66
CA PRO A 933 -12.57 13.82 -13.34
C PRO A 933 -11.99 15.23 -13.18
N ALA A 934 -12.82 16.20 -12.82
CA ALA A 934 -12.37 17.54 -12.43
C ALA A 934 -12.44 17.65 -10.91
N PRO A 935 -11.35 17.35 -10.18
CA PRO A 935 -11.30 17.63 -8.75
C PRO A 935 -11.31 19.14 -8.54
N GLY A 936 -12.15 19.62 -7.65
CA GLY A 936 -12.26 21.04 -7.30
C GLY A 936 -13.12 21.22 -6.06
N PRO A 937 -12.97 22.37 -5.38
CA PRO A 937 -13.79 22.67 -4.20
C PRO A 937 -15.27 22.73 -4.59
N LEU A 938 -16.13 22.15 -3.75
CA LEU A 938 -17.57 22.26 -3.88
C LEU A 938 -18.02 23.61 -3.34
N VAL A 939 -18.60 24.43 -4.22
CA VAL A 939 -19.09 25.75 -3.86
C VAL A 939 -20.61 25.78 -3.98
N PHE A 940 -21.29 26.13 -2.90
CA PHE A 940 -22.73 26.42 -2.94
C PHE A 940 -22.95 27.92 -3.15
N LEU A 941 -23.68 28.24 -4.21
CA LEU A 941 -24.02 29.61 -4.58
C LEU A 941 -25.49 29.89 -4.24
N PHE A 942 -25.70 30.89 -3.40
CA PHE A 942 -27.01 31.44 -3.05
C PHE A 942 -27.30 32.66 -3.96
N PRO A 943 -28.17 32.51 -4.97
CA PRO A 943 -28.45 33.60 -5.90
C PRO A 943 -29.19 34.76 -5.21
N GLY A 944 -29.25 35.89 -5.91
CA GLY A 944 -30.07 37.02 -5.48
C GLY A 944 -31.47 36.96 -6.08
N HIS A 945 -32.09 38.14 -6.20
CA HIS A 945 -33.38 38.30 -6.85
C HIS A 945 -33.35 37.90 -8.34
N GLY A 946 -34.42 37.26 -8.84
CA GLY A 946 -34.58 36.86 -10.25
C GLY A 946 -34.79 35.37 -10.47
N SER A 947 -34.61 34.53 -9.44
CA SER A 947 -34.82 33.08 -9.47
C SER A 947 -36.22 32.65 -9.04
N GLN A 948 -37.05 33.58 -8.54
CA GLN A 948 -38.39 33.28 -8.03
C GLN A 948 -39.37 32.87 -9.13
N TYR A 949 -40.26 31.93 -8.81
CA TYR A 949 -41.42 31.58 -9.63
C TYR A 949 -42.56 31.08 -8.75
N ALA A 950 -43.79 31.12 -9.26
CA ALA A 950 -44.96 30.66 -8.52
C ALA A 950 -44.86 29.16 -8.18
N SER A 951 -45.24 28.78 -6.96
CA SER A 951 -45.19 27.40 -6.46
C SER A 951 -43.77 26.79 -6.41
N MET A 952 -42.72 27.62 -6.31
CA MET A 952 -41.35 27.15 -6.14
C MET A 952 -41.21 26.31 -4.86
N GLY A 953 -40.56 25.15 -4.96
CA GLY A 953 -40.35 24.25 -3.83
C GLY A 953 -41.54 23.34 -3.45
N ALA A 954 -42.74 23.51 -4.02
CA ALA A 954 -43.93 22.75 -3.65
C ALA A 954 -43.79 21.22 -3.83
N GLY A 955 -43.16 20.78 -4.94
CA GLY A 955 -42.89 19.36 -5.16
C GLY A 955 -41.91 18.77 -4.14
N LEU A 956 -40.90 19.55 -3.72
CA LEU A 956 -39.94 19.14 -2.69
C LEU A 956 -40.60 19.07 -1.31
N TYR A 957 -41.47 20.03 -1.00
CA TYR A 957 -42.25 20.05 0.24
C TYR A 957 -43.09 18.79 0.42
N ASN A 958 -43.77 18.34 -0.63
CA ASN A 958 -44.60 17.13 -0.58
C ASN A 958 -43.78 15.84 -0.54
N ARG A 959 -42.54 15.85 -1.02
CA ARG A 959 -41.71 14.64 -1.20
C ARG A 959 -40.68 14.42 -0.09
N PHE A 960 -40.07 15.49 0.42
CA PHE A 960 -38.93 15.41 1.32
C PHE A 960 -39.27 16.08 2.65
N ARG A 961 -39.47 15.26 3.68
CA ARG A 961 -39.76 15.74 5.03
C ARG A 961 -38.68 16.71 5.56
N THR A 962 -37.40 16.45 5.30
CA THR A 962 -36.31 17.36 5.70
C THR A 962 -36.45 18.75 5.09
N TYR A 963 -36.89 18.83 3.83
CA TYR A 963 -37.13 20.11 3.17
C TYR A 963 -38.36 20.81 3.76
N ALA A 964 -39.45 20.06 3.97
CA ALA A 964 -40.69 20.60 4.54
C ALA A 964 -40.47 21.14 5.97
N ASP A 965 -39.85 20.35 6.84
CA ASP A 965 -39.56 20.75 8.22
C ASP A 965 -38.66 22.00 8.26
N ALA A 966 -37.61 22.06 7.42
CA ALA A 966 -36.73 23.22 7.31
C ALA A 966 -37.44 24.46 6.74
N LEU A 967 -38.30 24.28 5.74
CA LEU A 967 -39.05 25.37 5.15
C LEU A 967 -40.06 25.95 6.15
N ASP A 968 -40.81 25.09 6.86
CA ASP A 968 -41.79 25.50 7.87
C ASP A 968 -41.12 26.27 9.02
N GLU A 969 -39.94 25.82 9.47
CA GLU A 969 -39.16 26.52 10.49
C GLU A 969 -38.77 27.94 10.05
N VAL A 970 -38.27 28.09 8.82
CA VAL A 970 -37.85 29.39 8.29
C VAL A 970 -39.05 30.30 8.04
N LEU A 971 -40.14 29.76 7.48
CA LEU A 971 -41.38 30.52 7.27
C LEU A 971 -41.95 31.05 8.59
N ALA A 972 -41.96 30.23 9.65
CA ALA A 972 -42.42 30.66 10.97
C ALA A 972 -41.58 31.81 11.55
N ALA A 973 -40.27 31.82 11.30
CA ALA A 973 -39.39 32.91 11.73
C ALA A 973 -39.62 34.21 10.93
N LEU A 974 -39.89 34.11 9.63
CA LEU A 974 -40.12 35.26 8.74
C LEU A 974 -41.51 35.88 8.94
N ASP A 975 -42.55 35.05 9.11
CA ASP A 975 -43.94 35.49 9.25
C ASP A 975 -44.15 36.37 10.50
N ALA A 976 -43.27 36.28 11.49
CA ALA A 976 -43.25 37.19 12.64
C ALA A 976 -42.98 38.67 12.26
N ASN A 977 -42.40 38.91 11.07
CA ASN A 977 -42.00 40.23 10.58
C ASN A 977 -42.79 40.69 9.34
N LEU A 978 -43.77 39.90 8.86
CA LEU A 978 -44.53 40.16 7.63
C LEU A 978 -46.02 40.38 7.92
N GLU A 979 -46.69 41.19 7.09
CA GLU A 979 -48.13 41.47 7.23
C GLU A 979 -49.02 40.29 6.79
N ARG A 980 -48.45 39.31 6.11
CA ARG A 980 -49.14 38.13 5.56
C ARG A 980 -48.26 36.89 5.67
N PRO A 981 -48.84 35.70 5.91
CA PRO A 981 -48.11 34.45 5.88
C PRO A 981 -47.49 34.21 4.52
N LEU A 982 -46.19 33.89 4.50
CA LEU A 982 -45.44 33.74 3.27
C LEU A 982 -45.75 32.42 2.56
N ALA A 983 -46.17 31.39 3.30
CA ALA A 983 -46.64 30.11 2.75
C ALA A 983 -47.80 30.28 1.76
N ASP A 984 -48.76 31.14 2.09
CA ASP A 984 -49.94 31.42 1.24
C ASP A 984 -49.54 32.05 -0.10
N LEU A 985 -48.42 32.78 -0.13
CA LEU A 985 -47.88 33.41 -1.33
C LEU A 985 -46.98 32.45 -2.11
N LEU A 986 -46.15 31.67 -1.40
CA LEU A 986 -45.21 30.72 -1.98
C LEU A 986 -45.94 29.60 -2.74
N PHE A 987 -47.02 29.08 -2.17
CA PHE A 987 -47.83 28.01 -2.75
C PHE A 987 -49.06 28.52 -3.52
N ALA A 988 -49.15 29.83 -3.77
CA ALA A 988 -50.24 30.41 -4.55
C ALA A 988 -50.26 29.85 -5.98
N GLU A 989 -51.47 29.62 -6.51
CA GLU A 989 -51.64 29.13 -7.88
C GLU A 989 -51.08 30.14 -8.90
N LYS A 990 -50.45 29.63 -9.96
CA LYS A 990 -49.85 30.45 -11.01
C LYS A 990 -50.90 31.37 -11.65
N GLY A 991 -50.60 32.67 -11.70
CA GLY A 991 -51.51 33.69 -12.25
C GLY A 991 -52.55 34.22 -11.25
N SER A 992 -52.54 33.74 -10.01
CA SER A 992 -53.34 34.33 -8.92
C SER A 992 -52.76 35.67 -8.45
N PRO A 993 -53.57 36.53 -7.80
CA PRO A 993 -53.08 37.75 -7.17
C PRO A 993 -51.98 37.50 -6.12
N GLY A 994 -52.02 36.35 -5.42
CA GLY A 994 -50.99 35.96 -4.46
C GLY A 994 -49.64 35.67 -5.12
N ALA A 995 -49.67 34.97 -6.26
CA ALA A 995 -48.46 34.72 -7.06
C ALA A 995 -47.87 36.00 -7.65
N ALA A 996 -48.72 36.97 -8.04
CA ALA A 996 -48.26 38.29 -8.49
C ALA A 996 -47.57 39.07 -7.36
N LEU A 997 -48.08 39.01 -6.13
CA LEU A 997 -47.42 39.64 -4.97
C LEU A 997 -46.02 39.05 -4.70
N LEU A 998 -45.86 37.73 -4.80
CA LEU A 998 -44.56 37.08 -4.66
C LEU A 998 -43.56 37.54 -5.73
N GLN A 999 -44.02 37.87 -6.95
CA GLN A 999 -43.16 38.27 -8.06
C GLN A 999 -42.86 39.78 -8.09
N ASP A 1000 -43.84 40.62 -7.75
CA ASP A 1000 -43.79 42.06 -7.99
C ASP A 1000 -43.38 42.87 -6.73
N ARG A 1001 -43.41 42.26 -5.53
CA ARG A 1001 -43.14 42.94 -4.26
C ARG A 1001 -41.95 42.31 -3.55
N THR A 1002 -40.83 43.04 -3.54
CA THR A 1002 -39.57 42.61 -2.93
C THR A 1002 -39.70 42.24 -1.45
N GLU A 1003 -40.61 42.89 -0.73
CA GLU A 1003 -40.93 42.60 0.68
C GLU A 1003 -41.41 41.16 0.94
N PHE A 1004 -41.96 40.48 -0.08
CA PHE A 1004 -42.33 39.06 -0.03
C PHE A 1004 -41.36 38.18 -0.83
N THR A 1005 -40.85 38.67 -1.96
CA THR A 1005 -39.94 37.89 -2.81
C THR A 1005 -38.64 37.51 -2.09
N GLN A 1006 -38.01 38.46 -1.40
CA GLN A 1006 -36.71 38.24 -0.76
C GLN A 1006 -36.81 37.23 0.40
N PRO A 1007 -37.73 37.40 1.38
CA PRO A 1007 -37.98 36.38 2.40
C PRO A 1007 -38.27 34.99 1.82
N ALA A 1008 -39.03 34.91 0.72
CA ALA A 1008 -39.41 33.62 0.13
C ALA A 1008 -38.21 32.91 -0.51
N LEU A 1009 -37.33 33.67 -1.18
CA LEU A 1009 -36.07 33.14 -1.72
C LEU A 1009 -35.17 32.65 -0.59
N PHE A 1010 -35.01 33.41 0.50
CA PHE A 1010 -34.25 32.96 1.67
C PHE A 1010 -34.81 31.66 2.25
N ALA A 1011 -36.13 31.56 2.42
CA ALA A 1011 -36.77 30.35 2.95
C ALA A 1011 -36.49 29.12 2.06
N VAL A 1012 -36.67 29.26 0.74
CA VAL A 1012 -36.42 28.18 -0.21
C VAL A 1012 -34.95 27.80 -0.28
N GLU A 1013 -34.05 28.78 -0.29
CA GLU A 1013 -32.60 28.57 -0.33
C GLU A 1013 -32.07 27.84 0.90
N VAL A 1014 -32.51 28.23 2.10
CA VAL A 1014 -32.13 27.57 3.35
C VAL A 1014 -32.72 26.15 3.40
N ALA A 1015 -33.98 25.95 3.01
CA ALA A 1015 -34.58 24.63 2.95
C ALA A 1015 -33.89 23.71 1.92
N LEU A 1016 -33.51 24.24 0.75
CA LEU A 1016 -32.72 23.53 -0.26
C LEU A 1016 -31.35 23.14 0.29
N PHE A 1017 -30.67 24.05 0.98
CA PHE A 1017 -29.40 23.77 1.63
C PHE A 1017 -29.54 22.61 2.63
N ARG A 1018 -30.55 22.64 3.51
CA ARG A 1018 -30.77 21.57 4.50
C ARG A 1018 -31.11 20.23 3.85
N LEU A 1019 -31.87 20.24 2.76
CA LEU A 1019 -32.14 19.04 1.97
C LEU A 1019 -30.82 18.46 1.41
N VAL A 1020 -30.02 19.27 0.73
CA VAL A 1020 -28.75 18.85 0.12
C VAL A 1020 -27.74 18.40 1.18
N GLU A 1021 -27.66 19.09 2.32
CA GLU A 1021 -26.84 18.72 3.47
C GLU A 1021 -27.26 17.36 4.05
N SER A 1022 -28.57 17.09 4.13
CA SER A 1022 -29.09 15.80 4.61
C SER A 1022 -28.74 14.62 3.69
N LEU A 1023 -28.44 14.91 2.41
CA LEU A 1023 -27.93 13.92 1.45
C LEU A 1023 -26.41 13.72 1.56
N GLY A 1024 -25.75 14.36 2.51
CA GLY A 1024 -24.32 14.21 2.80
C GLY A 1024 -23.39 15.12 1.99
N LEU A 1025 -23.93 16.06 1.21
CA LEU A 1025 -23.13 17.06 0.48
C LEU A 1025 -22.74 18.20 1.42
N ARG A 1026 -21.44 18.48 1.52
CA ARG A 1026 -20.89 19.57 2.34
C ARG A 1026 -20.06 20.50 1.45
N PRO A 1027 -20.41 21.79 1.36
CA PRO A 1027 -19.64 22.74 0.57
C PRO A 1027 -18.32 23.10 1.27
N ASP A 1028 -17.26 23.27 0.49
CA ASP A 1028 -15.99 23.86 0.94
C ASP A 1028 -16.13 25.38 1.08
N HIS A 1029 -16.94 25.99 0.22
CA HIS A 1029 -17.20 27.42 0.21
C HIS A 1029 -18.68 27.74 0.00
N LEU A 1030 -19.12 28.82 0.65
CA LEU A 1030 -20.43 29.42 0.46
C LEU A 1030 -20.24 30.77 -0.19
N LEU A 1031 -21.00 31.03 -1.26
CA LEU A 1031 -21.05 32.32 -1.93
C LEU A 1031 -22.49 32.78 -1.98
N GLY A 1032 -22.75 34.02 -1.58
CA GLY A 1032 -24.03 34.67 -1.77
C GLY A 1032 -23.90 35.79 -2.78
N HIS A 1033 -24.93 36.04 -3.56
CA HIS A 1033 -25.01 37.22 -4.42
C HIS A 1033 -26.07 38.19 -3.91
N SER A 1034 -25.64 39.36 -3.42
CA SER A 1034 -26.53 40.37 -2.84
C SER A 1034 -27.36 39.76 -1.69
N PHE A 1035 -28.69 39.72 -1.78
CA PHE A 1035 -29.54 39.18 -0.72
C PHE A 1035 -29.25 37.70 -0.39
N GLY A 1036 -28.76 36.91 -1.35
CA GLY A 1036 -28.33 35.52 -1.10
C GLY A 1036 -27.16 35.39 -0.11
N GLU A 1037 -26.44 36.48 0.18
CA GLU A 1037 -25.43 36.51 1.26
C GLU A 1037 -26.04 36.27 2.64
N LEU A 1038 -27.32 36.61 2.85
CA LEU A 1038 -28.01 36.34 4.12
C LEU A 1038 -28.28 34.84 4.30
N ALA A 1039 -28.70 34.14 3.24
CA ALA A 1039 -28.84 32.70 3.25
C ALA A 1039 -27.50 32.03 3.52
N ALA A 1040 -26.45 32.44 2.80
CA ALA A 1040 -25.09 31.95 3.00
C ALA A 1040 -24.59 32.18 4.44
N ALA A 1041 -24.78 33.38 5.00
CA ALA A 1041 -24.38 33.72 6.36
C ALA A 1041 -25.15 32.92 7.42
N HIS A 1042 -26.44 32.68 7.21
CA HIS A 1042 -27.25 31.85 8.09
C HIS A 1042 -26.77 30.39 8.06
N VAL A 1043 -26.62 29.78 6.89
CA VAL A 1043 -26.21 28.38 6.79
C VAL A 1043 -24.75 28.16 7.23
N ALA A 1044 -23.90 29.19 7.13
CA ALA A 1044 -22.56 29.21 7.70
C ALA A 1044 -22.53 29.31 9.24
N GLY A 1045 -23.68 29.54 9.89
CA GLY A 1045 -23.79 29.74 11.34
C GLY A 1045 -23.34 31.12 11.83
N VAL A 1046 -23.16 32.09 10.93
CA VAL A 1046 -22.81 33.47 11.27
C VAL A 1046 -24.03 34.22 11.82
N LEU A 1047 -25.21 33.96 11.25
CA LEU A 1047 -26.48 34.53 11.70
C LEU A 1047 -27.41 33.43 12.23
N SER A 1048 -28.00 33.67 13.39
CA SER A 1048 -29.10 32.83 13.88
C SER A 1048 -30.32 32.99 12.95
N LEU A 1049 -31.19 31.97 12.89
CA LEU A 1049 -32.39 32.06 12.06
C LEU A 1049 -33.27 33.28 12.41
N PRO A 1050 -33.53 33.60 13.70
CA PRO A 1050 -34.26 34.82 14.06
C PRO A 1050 -33.57 36.11 13.61
N ASP A 1051 -32.24 36.17 13.66
CA ASP A 1051 -31.48 37.36 13.24
C ASP A 1051 -31.43 37.51 11.72
N ALA A 1052 -31.38 36.40 10.98
CA ALA A 1052 -31.44 36.41 9.52
C ALA A 1052 -32.85 36.70 8.99
N ALA A 1053 -33.89 36.36 9.76
CA ALA A 1053 -35.29 36.59 9.41
C ALA A 1053 -35.76 38.02 9.69
N ARG A 1054 -35.06 38.76 10.55
CA ARG A 1054 -35.35 40.16 10.91
C ARG A 1054 -34.65 41.13 9.97
#